data_AF-A0A849T693-F1
#
_entry.id   AF-A0A849T693-F1
#
_cell.length_a   1.000
_cell.length_b   1.000
_cell.length_c   1.000
_cell.angle_alpha   90.00
_cell.angle_beta   90.00
_cell.angle_gamma   90.00
#
_symmetry.space_group_name_H-M   'P 1'
#
loop_
_entity.id
_entity.type
_entity.pdbx_description
1 polymer ?
#
loop_
_entity_poly.entity_id
_entity_poly.type
_entity_poly.pdbx_seq_one_letter_code
_entity_poly.pdbx_strand_id
1 'polypeptide(L)'
;MKALFGLSLVLLFSTPLYANSNRLNTNLNFTNRAQCALDSKKPTTSILVLLSNMDVGRSLYRLGKIRNERDISEFTKLGLNKYRYTVLSLIDIIHNKIITNKLPLLNSDLTLETNLVNYKNISEKCSQSTDCPELDDYLAGIWSESSKAKPNFTNQDRFTNENFLNVEMKSKTKKLNCSYLKKFTPLEAHLFGTKPTVDILEQIAKASSEVNDYYSECHDYKTQESLKVSTYEMSLDIEDSKRFSSLGFDYWNTMKIYFSWAFRNSPEATQLAYPFDEIFSSVLIEDSLFMVPNGCKSLVSPKCDPATINQNSVRLFAKHDFKQQVDALDFFRPIPDGAASKILEDQFTVVNQDILNFAQFETADAWTDNFRQNFSETRLTMRKKFVSSVNNMTLIGKNLKQGQLKASLAEYFDVIINSKNKALDNISLKSELYYLCAESTFLSSEELSYLRPKVENLGKLTFTDQATNSINSSTLNEIIDNYKEIATSVNELCGSFDQSVVFEPDFVVDRSGFNRWYIDTVFEGKIPSMASLNRKEKLTTKKPLIAYQLYSKSKDIKDVICIDSVDCARVAIQSIVDIYGVIIYSDLFLDIKREINSPSMLNPYAERTACKVYDPWFKTKASLFAFATDFTQGAISSVAPAVVYGNFDLQAGRVVSFNQLVKEGKIIVDPKYEKKKVLATVALDLGAMSNIPCSVSVTKSNKLDPSKILGFRGLTIRTCKEKEKNVVNVEVNNELGESQSKYTNGCLQCSLDFEHVTSAVSSVIPYGRTAFFMARAVIRLYKGLKDPVNIPRSWNVNPYLTKVAYDSHGGKIPNDCVRKLVNGKSCMKNSCEDSIVNAYRSNGYFLDSINSDDTWKGVANVKIKGCKNFNKIKVSSSRDQDGNETCNLSNKNLNLKCETL
;
A
#
# COMPACT_ATOMS: atom_id res chain seq x y z
N MET A 1 -56.73 -1.57 3.21
CA MET A 1 -55.50 -0.91 3.70
C MET A 1 -54.96 -1.49 5.04
N LYS A 2 -55.19 -2.78 5.36
CA LYS A 2 -54.48 -3.55 6.41
C LYS A 2 -53.98 -4.94 5.94
N ALA A 3 -54.26 -5.32 4.68
CA ALA A 3 -53.93 -6.65 4.15
C ALA A 3 -52.68 -6.69 3.25
N LEU A 4 -52.09 -5.53 2.91
CA LEU A 4 -50.88 -5.46 2.06
C LEU A 4 -49.56 -5.45 2.85
N PHE A 5 -49.62 -5.36 4.18
CA PHE A 5 -48.43 -5.42 5.06
C PHE A 5 -47.98 -6.86 5.38
N GLY A 6 -48.82 -7.87 5.12
CA GLY A 6 -48.53 -9.26 5.49
C GLY A 6 -47.66 -10.05 4.50
N LEU A 7 -47.58 -9.64 3.23
CA LEU A 7 -46.92 -10.44 2.20
C LEU A 7 -45.44 -10.12 1.94
N SER A 8 -44.91 -9.02 2.48
CA SER A 8 -43.49 -8.66 2.31
C SER A 8 -42.58 -9.23 3.41
N LEU A 9 -43.14 -9.78 4.49
CA LEU A 9 -42.36 -10.26 5.64
C LEU A 9 -41.98 -11.76 5.57
N VAL A 10 -42.64 -12.55 4.73
CA VAL A 10 -42.52 -14.03 4.72
C VAL A 10 -41.43 -14.54 3.75
N LEU A 11 -40.89 -13.70 2.87
CA LEU A 11 -39.74 -14.05 2.02
C LEU A 11 -38.37 -13.80 2.69
N LEU A 12 -38.33 -13.40 3.96
CA LEU A 12 -37.11 -13.03 4.70
C LEU A 12 -36.50 -14.14 5.58
N PHE A 13 -37.06 -15.36 5.60
CA PHE A 13 -36.64 -16.39 6.59
C PHE A 13 -36.30 -17.76 6.00
N SER A 14 -35.72 -17.82 4.82
CA SER A 14 -34.95 -19.02 4.42
C SER A 14 -33.67 -18.55 3.76
N THR A 15 -32.52 -18.62 4.45
CA THR A 15 -31.16 -18.73 3.84
C THR A 15 -29.91 -18.69 4.74
N PRO A 16 -29.91 -18.82 6.10
CA PRO A 16 -28.63 -18.77 6.86
C PRO A 16 -27.60 -19.85 6.45
N LEU A 17 -28.01 -20.87 5.68
CA LEU A 17 -27.18 -21.96 5.16
C LEU A 17 -26.41 -21.63 3.87
N TYR A 18 -26.81 -20.63 3.06
CA TYR A 18 -26.24 -20.41 1.73
C TYR A 18 -24.99 -19.50 1.71
N ALA A 19 -24.88 -18.51 2.59
CA ALA A 19 -23.71 -17.62 2.61
C ALA A 19 -22.44 -18.31 3.15
N ASN A 20 -22.57 -19.04 4.26
CA ASN A 20 -21.44 -19.71 4.93
C ASN A 20 -20.90 -20.92 4.14
N SER A 21 -21.75 -21.52 3.30
CA SER A 21 -21.39 -22.64 2.44
C SER A 21 -20.58 -22.19 1.21
N ASN A 22 -20.91 -21.04 0.61
CA ASN A 22 -20.14 -20.46 -0.48
C ASN A 22 -18.71 -20.10 -0.05
N ARG A 23 -18.51 -19.55 1.17
CA ARG A 23 -17.16 -19.22 1.66
C ARG A 23 -16.25 -20.43 1.79
N LEU A 24 -16.76 -21.52 2.36
CA LEU A 24 -16.03 -22.77 2.54
C LEU A 24 -15.57 -23.41 1.21
N ASN A 25 -16.27 -23.10 0.10
CA ASN A 25 -15.92 -23.61 -1.22
C ASN A 25 -14.93 -22.70 -1.99
N THR A 26 -14.76 -21.45 -1.56
CA THR A 26 -13.81 -20.52 -2.16
C THR A 26 -12.38 -20.88 -1.74
N ASN A 27 -11.47 -20.98 -2.71
CA ASN A 27 -10.07 -21.29 -2.44
C ASN A 27 -9.35 -20.07 -1.84
N LEU A 28 -8.56 -20.32 -0.79
CA LEU A 28 -7.58 -19.40 -0.25
C LEU A 28 -6.31 -19.48 -1.10
N ASN A 29 -5.93 -18.37 -1.73
CA ASN A 29 -4.80 -18.31 -2.65
C ASN A 29 -3.57 -17.76 -1.94
N PHE A 30 -2.74 -18.66 -1.45
CA PHE A 30 -1.47 -18.38 -0.83
C PHE A 30 -0.42 -18.09 -1.89
N THR A 31 0.39 -17.05 -1.68
CA THR A 31 1.44 -16.67 -2.64
C THR A 31 2.71 -16.31 -1.90
N ASN A 32 3.85 -16.58 -2.51
CA ASN A 32 5.10 -15.99 -2.03
C ASN A 32 5.32 -14.60 -2.59
N ARG A 33 6.33 -13.91 -2.08
CA ARG A 33 6.67 -12.54 -2.49
C ARG A 33 6.73 -12.36 -4.01
N ALA A 34 7.48 -13.22 -4.69
CA ALA A 34 7.67 -13.10 -6.13
C ALA A 34 6.36 -13.32 -6.90
N GLN A 35 5.51 -14.24 -6.47
CA GLN A 35 4.20 -14.45 -7.08
C GLN A 35 3.22 -13.30 -6.76
N CYS A 36 3.23 -12.80 -5.53
CA CYS A 36 2.42 -11.65 -5.11
C CYS A 36 2.71 -10.40 -5.97
N ALA A 37 3.98 -10.16 -6.29
CA ALA A 37 4.41 -9.11 -7.20
C ALA A 37 3.96 -9.32 -8.67
N LEU A 38 3.80 -10.57 -9.12
CA LEU A 38 3.22 -10.86 -10.44
C LEU A 38 1.71 -10.69 -10.44
N ASP A 39 1.04 -11.14 -9.39
CA ASP A 39 -0.41 -11.07 -9.25
C ASP A 39 -0.91 -9.65 -9.01
N SER A 40 -0.05 -8.74 -8.51
CA SER A 40 -0.37 -7.31 -8.37
C SER A 40 -0.74 -6.64 -9.70
N LYS A 41 -0.30 -7.21 -10.82
CA LYS A 41 -0.62 -6.70 -12.16
C LYS A 41 -1.93 -7.25 -12.71
N LYS A 42 -2.65 -8.06 -11.94
CA LYS A 42 -3.91 -8.70 -12.35
C LYS A 42 -5.08 -8.13 -11.56
N PRO A 43 -6.27 -8.05 -12.17
CA PRO A 43 -7.46 -7.59 -11.48
C PRO A 43 -7.91 -8.59 -10.41
N THR A 44 -8.30 -8.08 -9.24
CA THR A 44 -8.79 -8.91 -8.14
C THR A 44 -10.20 -9.44 -8.41
N THR A 45 -10.51 -10.62 -7.87
CA THR A 45 -11.87 -11.20 -7.86
C THR A 45 -12.52 -11.13 -6.48
N SER A 46 -11.81 -10.61 -5.46
CA SER A 46 -12.33 -10.43 -4.12
C SER A 46 -11.80 -9.16 -3.49
N ILE A 47 -12.65 -8.53 -2.68
CA ILE A 47 -12.37 -7.26 -2.01
C ILE A 47 -12.86 -7.32 -0.57
N LEU A 48 -12.21 -6.53 0.28
CA LEU A 48 -12.73 -6.10 1.57
C LEU A 48 -13.38 -4.74 1.39
N VAL A 49 -14.61 -4.60 1.87
CA VAL A 49 -15.35 -3.34 1.90
C VAL A 49 -15.35 -2.86 3.34
N LEU A 50 -14.56 -1.81 3.60
CA LEU A 50 -14.43 -1.20 4.92
C LEU A 50 -15.37 0.00 4.98
N LEU A 51 -16.46 -0.11 5.73
CA LEU A 51 -17.48 0.94 5.85
C LEU A 51 -17.33 1.69 7.18
N SER A 52 -17.26 3.01 7.10
CA SER A 52 -17.40 3.91 8.25
C SER A 52 -18.84 4.40 8.35
N ASN A 53 -19.40 4.29 9.54
CA ASN A 53 -20.75 4.73 9.88
C ASN A 53 -20.74 6.02 10.72
N MET A 54 -19.56 6.59 11.01
CA MET A 54 -19.39 7.66 12.00
C MET A 54 -20.13 8.95 11.63
N ASP A 55 -19.97 9.44 10.40
CA ASP A 55 -20.58 10.70 9.99
C ASP A 55 -22.10 10.56 9.82
N VAL A 56 -22.54 9.46 9.23
CA VAL A 56 -23.96 9.12 9.12
C VAL A 56 -24.59 8.96 10.49
N GLY A 57 -23.93 8.24 11.41
CA GLY A 57 -24.40 8.04 12.78
C GLY A 57 -24.54 9.36 13.54
N ARG A 58 -23.58 10.30 13.39
CA ARG A 58 -23.68 11.65 13.97
C ARG A 58 -24.86 12.43 13.41
N SER A 59 -25.08 12.37 12.09
CA SER A 59 -26.22 13.04 11.43
C SER A 59 -27.56 12.45 11.86
N LEU A 60 -27.67 11.12 11.94
CA LEU A 60 -28.85 10.41 12.42
C LEU A 60 -29.15 10.73 13.90
N TYR A 61 -28.12 10.74 14.75
CA TYR A 61 -28.28 11.12 16.16
C TYR A 61 -28.80 12.55 16.31
N ARG A 62 -28.26 13.50 15.54
CA ARG A 62 -28.74 14.89 15.51
C ARG A 62 -30.18 14.98 15.00
N LEU A 63 -30.52 14.23 13.95
CA LEU A 63 -31.89 14.17 13.43
C LEU A 63 -32.85 13.63 14.47
N GLY A 64 -32.51 12.53 15.15
CA GLY A 64 -33.33 11.95 16.21
C GLY A 64 -33.57 12.92 17.35
N LYS A 65 -32.54 13.71 17.74
CA LYS A 65 -32.67 14.78 18.73
C LYS A 65 -33.60 15.91 18.26
N ILE A 66 -33.51 16.33 17.00
CA ILE A 66 -34.36 17.39 16.41
C ILE A 66 -35.81 16.93 16.31
N ARG A 67 -36.05 15.66 15.96
CA ARG A 67 -37.37 15.05 15.83
C ARG A 67 -38.01 14.68 17.18
N ASN A 68 -37.32 14.91 18.30
CA ASN A 68 -37.74 14.50 19.64
C ASN A 68 -38.12 13.01 19.72
N GLU A 69 -37.34 12.15 19.05
CA GLU A 69 -37.52 10.71 19.11
C GLU A 69 -37.37 10.22 20.55
N ARG A 70 -38.27 9.34 20.99
CA ARG A 70 -38.28 8.83 22.38
C ARG A 70 -37.02 8.04 22.72
N ASP A 71 -36.50 7.29 21.75
CA ASP A 71 -35.23 6.57 21.85
C ASP A 71 -34.32 6.94 20.67
N ILE A 72 -33.44 7.93 20.92
CA ILE A 72 -32.46 8.40 19.94
C ILE A 72 -31.45 7.30 19.58
N SER A 73 -31.14 6.40 20.52
CA SER A 73 -30.17 5.32 20.30
C SER A 73 -30.74 4.26 19.35
N GLU A 74 -31.97 3.82 19.59
CA GLU A 74 -32.67 2.88 18.72
C GLU A 74 -32.90 3.47 17.33
N PHE A 75 -33.32 4.73 17.26
CA PHE A 75 -33.46 5.47 15.99
C PHE A 75 -32.14 5.52 15.21
N THR A 76 -31.04 5.85 15.88
CA THR A 76 -29.71 5.90 15.26
C THR A 76 -29.30 4.52 14.75
N LYS A 77 -29.51 3.47 15.56
CA LYS A 77 -29.20 2.08 15.17
C LYS A 77 -30.02 1.64 13.96
N LEU A 78 -31.31 1.97 13.91
CA LEU A 78 -32.16 1.70 12.76
C LEU A 78 -31.65 2.41 11.50
N GLY A 79 -31.32 3.69 11.59
CA GLY A 79 -30.77 4.44 10.47
C GLY A 79 -29.42 3.89 10.00
N LEU A 80 -28.55 3.45 10.91
CA LEU A 80 -27.29 2.81 10.55
C LEU A 80 -27.48 1.47 9.84
N ASN A 81 -28.40 0.63 10.32
CA ASN A 81 -28.73 -0.62 9.62
C ASN A 81 -29.29 -0.36 8.22
N LYS A 82 -30.10 0.69 8.07
CA LYS A 82 -30.62 1.13 6.77
C LYS A 82 -29.51 1.64 5.86
N TYR A 83 -28.57 2.41 6.38
CA TYR A 83 -27.40 2.88 5.63
C TYR A 83 -26.56 1.72 5.09
N ARG A 84 -26.24 0.73 5.94
CA ARG A 84 -25.52 -0.48 5.54
C ARG A 84 -26.28 -1.25 4.46
N TYR A 85 -27.59 -1.41 4.64
CA TYR A 85 -28.44 -2.05 3.65
C TYR A 85 -28.42 -1.34 2.31
N THR A 86 -28.53 0.00 2.29
CA THR A 86 -28.45 0.79 1.06
C THR A 86 -27.12 0.60 0.34
N VAL A 87 -26.00 0.70 1.07
CA VAL A 87 -24.66 0.51 0.50
C VAL A 87 -24.50 -0.88 -0.13
N LEU A 88 -24.82 -1.93 0.62
CA LEU A 88 -24.65 -3.31 0.15
C LEU A 88 -25.59 -3.65 -1.02
N SER A 89 -26.84 -3.23 -0.92
CA SER A 89 -27.85 -3.48 -1.97
C SER A 89 -27.52 -2.73 -3.25
N LEU A 90 -27.01 -1.50 -3.16
CA LEU A 90 -26.61 -0.72 -4.33
C LEU A 90 -25.41 -1.35 -5.04
N ILE A 91 -24.42 -1.87 -4.30
CA ILE A 91 -23.30 -2.63 -4.89
C ILE A 91 -23.83 -3.85 -5.65
N ASP A 92 -24.77 -4.61 -5.09
CA ASP A 92 -25.36 -5.78 -5.77
C ASP A 92 -26.18 -5.36 -7.00
N ILE A 93 -26.92 -4.26 -6.95
CA ILE A 93 -27.65 -3.72 -8.12
C ILE A 93 -26.69 -3.36 -9.26
N ILE A 94 -25.60 -2.66 -8.95
CA ILE A 94 -24.59 -2.28 -9.95
C ILE A 94 -23.93 -3.54 -10.53
N HIS A 95 -23.52 -4.48 -9.67
CA HIS A 95 -22.97 -5.76 -10.09
C HIS A 95 -23.92 -6.48 -11.06
N ASN A 96 -25.19 -6.63 -10.67
CA ASN A 96 -26.21 -7.27 -11.47
C ASN A 96 -26.42 -6.56 -12.82
N LYS A 97 -26.42 -5.22 -12.87
CA LYS A 97 -26.51 -4.48 -14.14
C LYS A 97 -25.29 -4.71 -15.03
N ILE A 98 -24.08 -4.79 -14.48
CA ILE A 98 -22.84 -5.05 -15.25
C ILE A 98 -22.86 -6.47 -15.84
N ILE A 99 -23.11 -7.50 -15.03
CA ILE A 99 -23.07 -8.91 -15.49
C ILE A 99 -24.24 -9.28 -16.42
N THR A 100 -25.32 -8.49 -16.41
CA THR A 100 -26.45 -8.65 -17.34
C THR A 100 -26.32 -7.76 -18.58
N ASN A 101 -25.15 -7.12 -18.77
CA ASN A 101 -24.86 -6.19 -19.86
C ASN A 101 -25.83 -5.00 -19.96
N LYS A 102 -26.51 -4.66 -18.85
CA LYS A 102 -27.35 -3.46 -18.76
C LYS A 102 -26.53 -2.22 -18.45
N LEU A 103 -25.32 -2.37 -17.92
CA LEU A 103 -24.40 -1.27 -17.67
C LEU A 103 -23.08 -1.55 -18.40
N PRO A 104 -22.62 -0.64 -19.26
CA PRO A 104 -21.33 -0.79 -19.93
C PRO A 104 -20.17 -0.51 -18.95
N LEU A 105 -19.01 -1.07 -19.28
CA LEU A 105 -17.74 -0.85 -18.61
C LEU A 105 -17.11 0.46 -19.10
N LEU A 106 -16.61 1.23 -18.16
CA LEU A 106 -15.85 2.46 -18.37
C LEU A 106 -14.35 2.18 -18.24
N ASN A 107 -13.56 2.63 -19.22
CA ASN A 107 -12.12 2.40 -19.26
C ASN A 107 -11.44 2.94 -18.00
N SER A 108 -10.61 2.10 -17.37
CA SER A 108 -9.81 2.46 -16.20
C SER A 108 -8.54 3.24 -16.56
N ASP A 109 -7.99 3.03 -17.75
CA ASP A 109 -6.79 3.73 -18.23
C ASP A 109 -7.12 4.70 -19.37
N LEU A 110 -7.27 5.98 -19.01
CA LEU A 110 -7.57 7.05 -19.96
C LEU A 110 -6.40 7.36 -20.91
N THR A 111 -5.18 6.89 -20.62
CA THR A 111 -4.02 7.14 -21.48
C THR A 111 -4.04 6.36 -22.79
N LEU A 112 -4.80 5.27 -22.84
CA LEU A 112 -4.95 4.45 -24.04
C LEU A 112 -5.93 5.09 -25.02
N GLU A 113 -5.79 4.78 -26.31
CA GLU A 113 -6.83 5.08 -27.28
C GLU A 113 -8.06 4.24 -26.96
N THR A 114 -9.23 4.89 -26.89
CA THR A 114 -10.50 4.26 -26.56
C THR A 114 -11.58 4.74 -27.53
N ASN A 115 -12.54 3.87 -27.81
CA ASN A 115 -13.78 4.20 -28.51
C ASN A 115 -14.69 5.12 -27.68
N LEU A 116 -14.51 5.19 -26.36
CA LEU A 116 -15.29 6.04 -25.44
C LEU A 116 -14.73 7.47 -25.36
N VAL A 117 -14.81 8.20 -26.47
CA VAL A 117 -14.18 9.54 -26.60
C VAL A 117 -14.83 10.56 -25.68
N ASN A 118 -16.16 10.51 -25.55
CA ASN A 118 -16.88 11.46 -24.68
C ASN A 118 -16.52 11.21 -23.22
N TYR A 119 -16.55 9.96 -22.78
CA TYR A 119 -16.14 9.59 -21.42
C TYR A 119 -14.70 10.02 -21.11
N LYS A 120 -13.76 9.78 -22.03
CA LYS A 120 -12.35 10.16 -21.85
C LYS A 120 -12.19 11.67 -21.65
N ASN A 121 -12.76 12.47 -22.55
CA ASN A 121 -12.65 13.93 -22.50
C ASN A 121 -13.28 14.51 -21.23
N ILE A 122 -14.48 14.03 -20.86
CA ILE A 122 -15.16 14.45 -19.64
C ILE A 122 -14.35 14.04 -18.42
N SER A 123 -13.90 12.79 -18.34
CA SER A 123 -13.14 12.28 -17.19
C SER A 123 -11.80 12.99 -17.01
N GLU A 124 -11.08 13.30 -18.09
CA GLU A 124 -9.84 14.08 -18.03
C GLU A 124 -10.09 15.49 -17.49
N LYS A 125 -11.15 16.16 -17.97
CA LYS A 125 -11.55 17.48 -17.47
C LYS A 125 -11.99 17.44 -16.00
N CYS A 126 -12.76 16.42 -15.62
CA CYS A 126 -13.27 16.24 -14.25
C CYS A 126 -12.21 15.75 -13.26
N SER A 127 -11.11 15.16 -13.72
CA SER A 127 -10.04 14.65 -12.85
C SER A 127 -9.38 15.73 -11.97
N GLN A 128 -9.59 17.00 -12.32
CA GLN A 128 -9.07 18.18 -11.63
C GLN A 128 -10.12 18.92 -10.79
N SER A 129 -11.37 18.43 -10.73
CA SER A 129 -12.49 19.12 -10.07
C SER A 129 -13.24 18.23 -9.08
N THR A 130 -13.57 18.80 -7.92
CA THR A 130 -14.43 18.18 -6.90
C THR A 130 -15.92 18.23 -7.25
N ASP A 131 -16.32 19.12 -8.17
CA ASP A 131 -17.66 19.17 -8.74
C ASP A 131 -17.61 19.11 -10.27
N CYS A 132 -18.24 18.09 -10.86
CA CYS A 132 -18.27 17.91 -12.30
C CYS A 132 -19.67 17.56 -12.80
N PRO A 133 -20.53 18.59 -13.00
CA PRO A 133 -21.87 18.40 -13.53
C PRO A 133 -21.88 17.64 -14.86
N GLU A 134 -20.89 17.86 -15.73
CA GLU A 134 -20.77 17.17 -17.02
C GLU A 134 -20.61 15.65 -16.87
N LEU A 135 -19.87 15.19 -15.86
CA LEU A 135 -19.76 13.75 -15.57
C LEU A 135 -21.04 13.22 -14.93
N ASP A 136 -21.65 13.99 -14.03
CA ASP A 136 -22.90 13.59 -13.40
C ASP A 136 -24.03 13.44 -14.43
N ASP A 137 -24.12 14.35 -15.40
CA ASP A 137 -25.08 14.31 -16.52
C ASP A 137 -24.79 13.12 -17.46
N TYR A 138 -23.52 12.87 -17.76
CA TYR A 138 -23.10 11.71 -18.57
C TYR A 138 -23.50 10.39 -17.90
N LEU A 139 -23.20 10.24 -16.61
CA LEU A 139 -23.55 9.05 -15.83
C LEU A 139 -25.07 8.90 -15.67
N ALA A 140 -25.81 9.99 -15.49
CA ALA A 140 -27.27 10.00 -15.47
C ALA A 140 -27.87 9.50 -16.80
N GLY A 141 -27.28 9.94 -17.91
CA GLY A 141 -27.65 9.50 -19.25
C GLY A 141 -27.47 8.00 -19.45
N ILE A 142 -26.37 7.42 -18.95
CA ILE A 142 -26.15 5.97 -19.02
C ILE A 142 -27.06 5.21 -18.05
N TRP A 143 -27.22 5.71 -16.82
CA TRP A 143 -28.02 5.04 -15.80
C TRP A 143 -29.49 4.93 -16.21
N SER A 144 -30.07 6.01 -16.72
CA SER A 144 -31.46 6.03 -17.21
C SER A 144 -31.68 5.02 -18.34
N GLU A 145 -30.74 4.91 -19.26
CA GLU A 145 -30.76 3.93 -20.36
C GLU A 145 -30.64 2.49 -19.85
N SER A 146 -29.80 2.25 -18.84
CA SER A 146 -29.59 0.93 -18.20
C SER A 146 -30.87 0.34 -17.58
N SER A 147 -31.86 1.19 -17.28
CA SER A 147 -33.13 0.80 -16.69
C SER A 147 -34.16 0.39 -17.74
N LYS A 148 -33.89 0.58 -19.03
CA LYS A 148 -34.77 0.11 -20.12
C LYS A 148 -34.62 -1.40 -20.35
N ALA A 149 -35.66 -2.01 -20.94
CA ALA A 149 -35.65 -3.43 -21.28
C ALA A 149 -34.58 -3.80 -22.32
N LYS A 150 -34.30 -2.89 -23.26
CA LYS A 150 -33.24 -3.00 -24.27
C LYS A 150 -32.44 -1.69 -24.27
N PRO A 151 -31.36 -1.60 -23.48
CA PRO A 151 -30.53 -0.41 -23.42
C PRO A 151 -29.86 -0.12 -24.76
N ASN A 152 -29.86 1.15 -25.18
CA ASN A 152 -29.08 1.63 -26.32
C ASN A 152 -28.26 2.87 -25.95
N PHE A 153 -26.93 2.70 -25.88
CA PHE A 153 -26.01 3.74 -25.42
C PHE A 153 -25.40 4.59 -26.55
N THR A 154 -25.85 4.43 -27.80
CA THR A 154 -25.27 5.13 -28.97
C THR A 154 -25.31 6.66 -28.87
N ASN A 155 -26.23 7.20 -28.06
CA ASN A 155 -26.38 8.64 -27.88
C ASN A 155 -25.40 9.21 -26.85
N GLN A 156 -24.86 8.38 -25.97
CA GLN A 156 -23.92 8.76 -24.92
C GLN A 156 -22.47 8.60 -25.40
N ASP A 157 -22.16 7.45 -25.99
CA ASP A 157 -20.82 7.17 -26.51
C ASP A 157 -20.81 5.99 -27.51
N ARG A 158 -19.66 5.71 -28.11
CA ARG A 158 -19.50 4.61 -29.08
C ARG A 158 -19.23 3.27 -28.39
N PHE A 159 -20.14 2.83 -27.53
CA PHE A 159 -20.04 1.54 -26.84
C PHE A 159 -20.04 0.36 -27.84
N THR A 160 -19.10 -0.55 -27.67
CA THR A 160 -18.99 -1.81 -28.44
C THR A 160 -19.09 -3.01 -27.51
N ASN A 161 -19.10 -4.22 -28.07
CA ASN A 161 -19.14 -5.48 -27.30
C ASN A 161 -17.97 -5.65 -26.33
N GLU A 162 -16.86 -4.94 -26.53
CA GLU A 162 -15.68 -4.96 -25.65
C GLU A 162 -15.93 -4.19 -24.34
N ASN A 163 -16.85 -3.22 -24.36
CA ASN A 163 -17.28 -2.48 -23.17
C ASN A 163 -18.31 -3.26 -22.35
N PHE A 164 -18.56 -4.54 -22.61
CA PHE A 164 -19.46 -5.37 -21.82
C PHE A 164 -18.74 -6.59 -21.30
N LEU A 165 -18.96 -6.91 -20.02
CA LEU A 165 -18.21 -7.94 -19.32
C LEU A 165 -18.32 -9.28 -20.06
N ASN A 166 -19.55 -9.73 -20.40
CA ASN A 166 -19.79 -10.96 -21.18
C ASN A 166 -18.97 -12.16 -20.66
N VAL A 167 -18.97 -12.37 -19.34
CA VAL A 167 -18.27 -13.46 -18.65
C VAL A 167 -19.28 -14.42 -18.04
N GLU A 168 -19.05 -15.72 -18.22
CA GLU A 168 -19.82 -16.77 -17.55
C GLU A 168 -19.48 -16.84 -16.05
N MET A 169 -20.51 -16.89 -15.22
CA MET A 169 -20.41 -17.01 -13.77
C MET A 169 -20.67 -18.46 -13.38
N LYS A 170 -19.86 -19.01 -12.46
CA LYS A 170 -20.05 -20.40 -11.99
C LYS A 170 -21.34 -20.57 -11.19
N SER A 171 -21.73 -19.52 -10.46
CA SER A 171 -23.00 -19.51 -9.74
C SER A 171 -24.18 -19.23 -10.68
N LYS A 172 -25.20 -20.09 -10.59
CA LYS A 172 -26.49 -19.89 -11.28
C LYS A 172 -27.23 -18.65 -10.79
N THR A 173 -26.98 -18.19 -9.56
CA THR A 173 -27.72 -17.06 -8.96
C THR A 173 -27.23 -15.71 -9.46
N LYS A 174 -26.07 -15.64 -10.15
CA LYS A 174 -25.45 -14.39 -10.65
C LYS A 174 -25.28 -13.30 -9.57
N LYS A 175 -25.33 -13.64 -8.28
CA LYS A 175 -25.19 -12.67 -7.18
C LYS A 175 -23.74 -12.54 -6.75
N LEU A 176 -23.39 -11.37 -6.21
CA LEU A 176 -22.12 -11.15 -5.54
C LEU A 176 -22.10 -11.96 -4.24
N ASN A 177 -21.04 -12.77 -4.03
CA ASN A 177 -20.87 -13.48 -2.77
C ASN A 177 -20.43 -12.45 -1.71
N CYS A 178 -21.23 -12.27 -0.66
CA CYS A 178 -21.01 -11.27 0.38
C CYS A 178 -21.06 -11.92 1.77
N SER A 179 -20.08 -11.63 2.63
CA SER A 179 -20.08 -12.03 4.04
C SER A 179 -19.64 -10.87 4.94
N TYR A 180 -20.26 -10.71 6.11
CA TYR A 180 -19.76 -9.83 7.17
C TYR A 180 -18.64 -10.55 7.92
N LEU A 181 -17.52 -9.87 8.10
CA LEU A 181 -16.34 -10.41 8.76
C LEU A 181 -16.35 -9.97 10.24
N LYS A 182 -16.52 -10.93 11.15
CA LYS A 182 -16.49 -10.67 12.60
C LYS A 182 -15.06 -10.59 13.12
N LYS A 183 -14.18 -11.46 12.62
CA LYS A 183 -12.80 -11.61 13.10
C LYS A 183 -11.87 -12.07 11.98
N PHE A 184 -10.63 -11.58 11.98
CA PHE A 184 -9.55 -12.13 11.16
C PHE A 184 -9.01 -13.42 11.80
N THR A 185 -8.90 -14.49 11.02
CA THR A 185 -8.67 -15.86 11.48
C THR A 185 -7.73 -16.62 10.53
N PRO A 186 -7.45 -17.91 10.77
CA PRO A 186 -6.77 -18.74 9.80
C PRO A 186 -7.45 -18.81 8.42
N LEU A 187 -8.74 -18.46 8.30
CA LEU A 187 -9.43 -18.34 7.00
C LEU A 187 -8.96 -17.14 6.17
N GLU A 188 -8.20 -16.22 6.77
CA GLU A 188 -7.52 -15.10 6.11
C GLU A 188 -6.00 -15.30 6.06
N ALA A 189 -5.50 -16.50 6.38
CA ALA A 189 -4.06 -16.77 6.45
C ALA A 189 -3.31 -16.49 5.13
N HIS A 190 -4.00 -16.44 3.98
CA HIS A 190 -3.41 -16.03 2.70
C HIS A 190 -3.00 -14.55 2.68
N LEU A 191 -3.50 -13.72 3.60
CA LEU A 191 -3.15 -12.31 3.73
C LEU A 191 -1.82 -12.10 4.49
N PHE A 192 -1.41 -13.07 5.32
CA PHE A 192 -0.25 -12.91 6.20
C PHE A 192 0.69 -14.14 6.25
N GLY A 193 0.50 -15.13 5.38
CA GLY A 193 1.33 -16.34 5.29
C GLY A 193 1.73 -16.74 3.86
N THR A 194 2.89 -17.39 3.70
CA THR A 194 3.39 -17.87 2.39
C THR A 194 2.87 -19.26 2.09
N LYS A 195 3.50 -20.28 2.66
CA LYS A 195 3.32 -21.67 2.29
C LYS A 195 2.58 -22.32 3.45
N PRO A 196 1.38 -22.86 3.22
CA PRO A 196 0.66 -23.55 4.27
C PRO A 196 1.49 -24.73 4.81
N THR A 197 1.73 -24.75 6.11
CA THR A 197 2.28 -25.87 6.86
C THR A 197 1.14 -26.77 7.34
N VAL A 198 1.47 -27.94 7.91
CA VAL A 198 0.48 -28.82 8.56
C VAL A 198 -0.31 -28.03 9.60
N ASP A 199 0.37 -27.30 10.48
CA ASP A 199 -0.26 -26.51 11.54
C ASP A 199 -1.25 -25.47 10.98
N ILE A 200 -0.88 -24.79 9.90
CA ILE A 200 -1.77 -23.81 9.25
C ILE A 200 -3.00 -24.51 8.65
N LEU A 201 -2.83 -25.67 8.00
CA LEU A 201 -3.94 -26.43 7.44
C LEU A 201 -4.88 -26.94 8.55
N GLU A 202 -4.35 -27.41 9.68
CA GLU A 202 -5.14 -27.83 10.83
C GLU A 202 -5.89 -26.66 11.46
N GLN A 203 -5.26 -25.48 11.55
CA GLN A 203 -5.92 -24.25 12.00
C GLN A 203 -7.04 -23.82 11.04
N ILE A 204 -6.83 -23.91 9.73
CA ILE A 204 -7.87 -23.66 8.71
C ILE A 204 -9.02 -24.66 8.87
N ALA A 205 -8.73 -25.95 9.09
CA ALA A 205 -9.76 -26.97 9.29
C ALA A 205 -10.61 -26.69 10.54
N LYS A 206 -9.97 -26.35 11.67
CA LYS A 206 -10.66 -25.96 12.90
C LYS A 206 -11.54 -24.73 12.69
N ALA A 207 -10.98 -23.67 12.11
CA ALA A 207 -11.73 -22.44 11.80
C ALA A 207 -12.90 -22.69 10.83
N SER A 208 -12.74 -23.64 9.89
CA SER A 208 -13.79 -24.07 8.95
C SER A 208 -14.94 -24.82 9.61
N SER A 209 -14.73 -25.36 10.81
CA SER A 209 -15.80 -26.00 11.59
C SER A 209 -16.66 -24.97 12.33
N GLU A 210 -16.06 -23.83 12.67
CA GLU A 210 -16.64 -22.73 13.46
C GLU A 210 -16.90 -21.47 12.62
N VAL A 211 -17.14 -21.60 11.31
CA VAL A 211 -17.27 -20.46 10.37
C VAL A 211 -18.27 -19.40 10.85
N ASN A 212 -19.35 -19.81 11.51
CA ASN A 212 -20.39 -18.89 12.00
C ASN A 212 -19.90 -17.95 13.12
N ASP A 213 -18.82 -18.31 13.81
CA ASP A 213 -18.21 -17.48 14.86
C ASP A 213 -17.36 -16.36 14.24
N TYR A 214 -16.90 -16.56 13.00
CA TYR A 214 -16.02 -15.65 12.29
C TYR A 214 -16.72 -14.85 11.18
N TYR A 215 -17.81 -15.39 10.64
CA TYR A 215 -18.58 -14.78 9.57
C TYR A 215 -20.07 -14.79 9.87
N SER A 216 -20.78 -13.86 9.26
CA SER A 216 -22.24 -13.92 9.11
C SER A 216 -22.65 -13.39 7.74
N GLU A 217 -23.95 -13.45 7.46
CA GLU A 217 -24.50 -12.87 6.24
C GLU A 217 -24.36 -11.35 6.26
N CYS A 218 -24.11 -10.75 5.09
CA CYS A 218 -23.96 -9.29 4.97
C CYS A 218 -25.16 -8.49 5.50
N HIS A 219 -26.37 -9.08 5.47
CA HIS A 219 -27.60 -8.45 5.93
C HIS A 219 -28.01 -8.87 7.35
N ASP A 220 -27.23 -9.69 8.04
CA ASP A 220 -27.49 -10.07 9.43
C ASP A 220 -26.97 -9.00 10.40
N TYR A 221 -27.67 -7.86 10.43
CA TYR A 221 -27.31 -6.70 11.25
C TYR A 221 -27.36 -6.96 12.76
N LYS A 222 -27.99 -8.06 13.21
CA LYS A 222 -28.01 -8.42 14.64
C LYS A 222 -26.62 -8.83 15.12
N THR A 223 -25.82 -9.42 14.24
CA THR A 223 -24.45 -9.85 14.54
C THR A 223 -23.40 -8.76 14.36
N GLN A 224 -23.80 -7.57 13.88
CA GLN A 224 -22.90 -6.45 13.62
C GLN A 224 -22.91 -5.47 14.80
N GLU A 225 -22.21 -5.84 15.87
CA GLU A 225 -22.24 -5.13 17.15
C GLU A 225 -21.67 -3.72 17.08
N SER A 226 -20.61 -3.50 16.29
CA SER A 226 -20.02 -2.18 16.11
C SER A 226 -21.00 -1.28 15.36
N LEU A 227 -21.37 -0.15 15.95
CA LEU A 227 -22.14 0.90 15.26
C LEU A 227 -21.25 1.86 14.46
N LYS A 228 -19.95 1.91 14.75
CA LYS A 228 -19.02 2.88 14.14
C LYS A 228 -18.51 2.46 12.77
N VAL A 229 -18.24 1.17 12.61
CA VAL A 229 -17.60 0.62 11.41
C VAL A 229 -18.18 -0.75 11.09
N SER A 230 -17.97 -1.22 9.87
CA SER A 230 -18.34 -2.58 9.47
C SER A 230 -17.39 -3.08 8.39
N THR A 231 -17.01 -4.35 8.49
CA THR A 231 -16.09 -5.00 7.55
C THR A 231 -16.81 -6.09 6.77
N TYR A 232 -16.87 -5.97 5.45
CA TYR A 232 -17.47 -6.98 4.58
C TYR A 232 -16.44 -7.57 3.64
N GLU A 233 -16.56 -8.84 3.35
CA GLU A 233 -15.84 -9.50 2.27
C GLU A 233 -16.78 -9.76 1.11
N MET A 234 -16.37 -9.36 -0.09
CA MET A 234 -17.10 -9.60 -1.32
C MET A 234 -16.23 -10.37 -2.31
N SER A 235 -16.84 -11.28 -3.08
CA SER A 235 -16.14 -12.07 -4.09
C SER A 235 -16.99 -12.35 -5.33
N LEU A 236 -16.32 -12.37 -6.48
CA LEU A 236 -16.86 -12.67 -7.79
C LEU A 236 -16.60 -14.15 -8.12
N ASP A 237 -17.65 -14.88 -8.50
CA ASP A 237 -17.57 -16.30 -8.83
C ASP A 237 -17.43 -16.53 -10.34
N ILE A 238 -16.25 -16.21 -10.87
CA ILE A 238 -15.97 -16.13 -12.31
C ILE A 238 -15.47 -17.46 -12.86
N GLU A 239 -16.04 -17.90 -13.99
CA GLU A 239 -15.60 -19.09 -14.73
C GLU A 239 -14.51 -18.75 -15.77
N ASP A 240 -14.76 -17.75 -16.63
CA ASP A 240 -13.77 -17.29 -17.63
C ASP A 240 -12.73 -16.32 -17.03
N SER A 241 -11.73 -16.91 -16.37
CA SER A 241 -10.62 -16.17 -15.77
C SER A 241 -9.74 -15.40 -16.77
N LYS A 242 -9.71 -15.79 -18.06
CA LYS A 242 -8.87 -15.12 -19.06
C LYS A 242 -9.48 -13.79 -19.48
N ARG A 243 -10.78 -13.79 -19.82
CA ARG A 243 -11.50 -12.57 -20.18
C ARG A 243 -11.59 -11.60 -19.01
N PHE A 244 -11.82 -12.08 -17.79
CA PHE A 244 -11.78 -11.20 -16.62
C PHE A 244 -10.39 -10.61 -16.37
N SER A 245 -9.30 -11.31 -16.73
CA SER A 245 -7.96 -10.76 -16.60
C SER A 245 -7.72 -9.53 -17.49
N SER A 246 -8.44 -9.38 -18.62
CA SER A 246 -8.34 -8.20 -19.49
C SER A 246 -9.31 -7.08 -19.09
N LEU A 247 -10.53 -7.41 -18.66
CA LEU A 247 -11.58 -6.42 -18.36
C LEU A 247 -11.76 -6.08 -16.87
N GLY A 248 -11.08 -6.80 -15.98
CA GLY A 248 -11.36 -6.71 -14.54
C GLY A 248 -11.01 -5.37 -13.90
N PHE A 249 -10.02 -4.63 -14.43
CA PHE A 249 -9.74 -3.26 -13.97
C PHE A 249 -10.86 -2.30 -14.37
N ASP A 250 -11.39 -2.44 -15.59
CA ASP A 250 -12.53 -1.65 -16.06
C ASP A 250 -13.80 -1.99 -15.27
N TYR A 251 -14.01 -3.26 -14.93
CA TYR A 251 -15.09 -3.69 -14.03
C TYR A 251 -15.06 -2.95 -12.70
N TRP A 252 -13.91 -2.90 -12.03
CA TRP A 252 -13.79 -2.23 -10.74
C TRP A 252 -13.86 -0.71 -10.84
N ASN A 253 -13.27 -0.12 -11.89
CA ASN A 253 -13.42 1.31 -12.18
C ASN A 253 -14.89 1.70 -12.35
N THR A 254 -15.61 0.92 -13.16
CA THR A 254 -17.05 1.04 -13.40
C THR A 254 -17.84 0.96 -12.09
N MET A 255 -17.57 -0.05 -11.27
CA MET A 255 -18.23 -0.22 -9.97
C MET A 255 -18.05 1.01 -9.08
N LYS A 256 -16.83 1.55 -8.97
CA LYS A 256 -16.53 2.72 -8.12
C LYS A 256 -17.25 3.97 -8.59
N ILE A 257 -17.15 4.30 -9.88
CA ILE A 257 -17.71 5.52 -10.46
C ILE A 257 -19.24 5.51 -10.35
N TYR A 258 -19.87 4.40 -10.78
CA TYR A 258 -21.32 4.31 -10.71
C TYR A 258 -21.83 4.26 -9.28
N PHE A 259 -21.12 3.63 -8.35
CA PHE A 259 -21.55 3.63 -6.96
C PHE A 259 -21.49 5.03 -6.34
N SER A 260 -20.40 5.79 -6.56
CA SER A 260 -20.27 7.19 -6.12
C SER A 260 -21.45 8.04 -6.59
N TRP A 261 -21.78 7.94 -7.87
CA TRP A 261 -22.86 8.71 -8.49
C TRP A 261 -24.25 8.21 -8.06
N ALA A 262 -24.50 6.90 -8.15
CA ALA A 262 -25.81 6.31 -7.92
C ALA A 262 -26.24 6.43 -6.46
N PHE A 263 -25.28 6.43 -5.51
CA PHE A 263 -25.59 6.58 -4.09
C PHE A 263 -26.28 7.92 -3.77
N ARG A 264 -25.97 8.98 -4.52
CA ARG A 264 -26.58 10.30 -4.38
C ARG A 264 -27.79 10.51 -5.30
N ASN A 265 -27.70 10.01 -6.52
CA ASN A 265 -28.55 10.47 -7.63
C ASN A 265 -29.53 9.41 -8.14
N SER A 266 -29.36 8.13 -7.79
CA SER A 266 -30.21 7.07 -8.34
C SER A 266 -31.54 6.93 -7.60
N PRO A 267 -32.66 6.70 -8.33
CA PRO A 267 -33.95 6.39 -7.72
C PRO A 267 -33.89 5.15 -6.82
N GLU A 268 -33.10 4.15 -7.19
CA GLU A 268 -32.91 2.93 -6.42
C GLU A 268 -32.28 3.23 -5.04
N ALA A 269 -31.26 4.09 -4.98
CA ALA A 269 -30.65 4.49 -3.71
C ALA A 269 -31.65 5.25 -2.81
N THR A 270 -32.44 6.17 -3.36
CA THR A 270 -33.49 6.88 -2.60
C THR A 270 -34.51 5.91 -2.00
N GLN A 271 -34.99 4.94 -2.78
CA GLN A 271 -35.94 3.93 -2.29
C GLN A 271 -35.31 3.03 -1.22
N LEU A 272 -34.06 2.63 -1.41
CA LEU A 272 -33.33 1.82 -0.43
C LEU A 272 -33.05 2.59 0.86
N ALA A 273 -32.82 3.90 0.78
CA ALA A 273 -32.47 4.76 1.90
C ALA A 273 -33.68 5.27 2.71
N TYR A 274 -34.89 5.27 2.15
CA TYR A 274 -36.10 5.75 2.83
C TYR A 274 -36.28 5.17 4.25
N PRO A 275 -36.56 5.97 5.29
CA PRO A 275 -36.89 7.40 5.26
C PRO A 275 -35.69 8.35 5.52
N PHE A 276 -34.46 7.89 5.29
CA PHE A 276 -33.21 8.62 5.57
C PHE A 276 -32.48 9.10 4.32
N ASP A 277 -33.13 9.06 3.16
CA ASP A 277 -32.56 9.38 1.85
C ASP A 277 -31.96 10.79 1.77
N GLU A 278 -32.59 11.79 2.37
CA GLU A 278 -32.05 13.16 2.46
C GLU A 278 -30.71 13.21 3.22
N ILE A 279 -30.57 12.43 4.29
CA ILE A 279 -29.30 12.37 5.03
C ILE A 279 -28.28 11.61 4.19
N PHE A 280 -28.64 10.44 3.66
CA PHE A 280 -27.68 9.58 2.98
C PHE A 280 -27.15 10.24 1.71
N SER A 281 -27.98 10.92 0.92
CA SER A 281 -27.53 11.64 -0.28
C SER A 281 -26.53 12.77 0.02
N SER A 282 -26.60 13.36 1.23
CA SER A 282 -25.66 14.39 1.69
C SER A 282 -24.31 13.84 2.19
N VAL A 283 -24.17 12.52 2.33
CA VAL A 283 -22.94 11.90 2.84
C VAL A 283 -21.88 11.83 1.73
N LEU A 284 -20.64 12.17 2.09
CA LEU A 284 -19.46 11.89 1.28
C LEU A 284 -19.14 10.40 1.38
N ILE A 285 -19.72 9.61 0.47
CA ILE A 285 -19.59 8.15 0.49
C ILE A 285 -18.16 7.70 0.16
N GLU A 286 -17.42 8.49 -0.62
CA GLU A 286 -16.01 8.30 -0.97
C GLU A 286 -15.10 8.35 0.26
N ASP A 287 -15.47 9.12 1.28
CA ASP A 287 -14.78 9.18 2.58
C ASP A 287 -15.15 7.97 3.45
N SER A 288 -16.42 7.58 3.38
CA SER A 288 -17.03 6.59 4.27
C SER A 288 -16.71 5.16 3.85
N LEU A 289 -16.33 4.92 2.59
CA LEU A 289 -16.16 3.60 2.02
C LEU A 289 -14.74 3.39 1.44
N PHE A 290 -14.10 2.28 1.79
CA PHE A 290 -12.86 1.84 1.15
C PHE A 290 -13.09 0.46 0.54
N MET A 291 -12.70 0.29 -0.72
CA MET A 291 -12.65 -1.00 -1.40
C MET A 291 -11.20 -1.46 -1.46
N VAL A 292 -10.84 -2.51 -0.74
CA VAL A 292 -9.46 -3.00 -0.64
C VAL A 292 -9.36 -4.35 -1.33
N PRO A 293 -8.36 -4.63 -2.19
CA PRO A 293 -8.25 -5.95 -2.79
C PRO A 293 -7.91 -6.99 -1.71
N ASN A 294 -8.64 -8.10 -1.69
CA ASN A 294 -8.41 -9.19 -0.75
C ASN A 294 -7.26 -10.09 -1.25
N GLY A 295 -6.02 -9.70 -0.95
CA GLY A 295 -4.80 -10.43 -1.28
C GLY A 295 -3.88 -9.66 -2.22
N CYS A 296 -3.11 -10.39 -3.02
CA CYS A 296 -2.04 -9.82 -3.85
C CYS A 296 -2.49 -9.25 -5.21
N LYS A 297 -3.74 -9.43 -5.61
CA LYS A 297 -4.26 -8.81 -6.85
C LYS A 297 -4.66 -7.35 -6.59
N SER A 298 -4.95 -6.58 -7.64
CA SER A 298 -5.28 -5.16 -7.49
C SER A 298 -6.64 -4.79 -8.07
N LEU A 299 -7.25 -3.74 -7.50
CA LEU A 299 -8.49 -3.11 -7.99
C LEU A 299 -8.24 -2.16 -9.16
N VAL A 300 -7.09 -1.49 -9.13
CA VAL A 300 -6.61 -0.55 -10.15
C VAL A 300 -5.27 -1.05 -10.66
N SER A 301 -5.01 -0.86 -11.95
CA SER A 301 -3.71 -1.21 -12.53
C SER A 301 -2.61 -0.41 -11.82
N PRO A 302 -1.57 -1.06 -11.26
CA PRO A 302 -0.57 -0.36 -10.48
C PRO A 302 0.31 0.51 -11.39
N LYS A 303 0.35 1.82 -11.10
CA LYS A 303 1.16 2.81 -11.80
C LYS A 303 2.29 3.33 -10.90
N CYS A 304 3.41 3.74 -11.51
CA CYS A 304 4.52 4.38 -10.80
C CYS A 304 4.34 5.89 -10.82
N ASP A 305 3.34 6.38 -10.10
CA ASP A 305 3.05 7.80 -9.95
C ASP A 305 2.90 8.14 -8.45
N PRO A 306 3.13 9.41 -8.07
CA PRO A 306 3.02 9.84 -6.68
C PRO A 306 1.65 9.53 -6.05
N ALA A 307 0.55 9.65 -6.80
CA ALA A 307 -0.79 9.44 -6.26
C ALA A 307 -1.00 7.98 -5.84
N THR A 308 -0.66 7.03 -6.71
CA THR A 308 -0.75 5.59 -6.41
C THR A 308 0.15 5.21 -5.22
N ILE A 309 1.37 5.74 -5.17
CA ILE A 309 2.33 5.48 -4.09
C ILE A 309 1.82 6.04 -2.75
N ASN A 310 1.31 7.27 -2.75
CA ASN A 310 0.79 7.94 -1.57
C ASN A 310 -0.49 7.28 -1.05
N GLN A 311 -1.42 6.89 -1.93
CA GLN A 311 -2.62 6.14 -1.53
C GLN A 311 -2.27 4.82 -0.85
N ASN A 312 -1.23 4.13 -1.32
CA ASN A 312 -0.77 2.88 -0.72
C ASN A 312 -0.05 3.08 0.63
N SER A 313 0.36 4.31 0.98
CA SER A 313 0.90 4.63 2.31
C SER A 313 -0.17 4.56 3.43
N VAL A 314 -1.46 4.52 3.08
CA VAL A 314 -2.57 4.39 4.03
C VAL A 314 -2.47 3.14 4.91
N ARG A 315 -1.72 2.12 4.46
CA ARG A 315 -1.42 0.91 5.24
C ARG A 315 -0.76 1.22 6.59
N LEU A 316 -0.06 2.35 6.71
CA LEU A 316 0.59 2.77 7.95
C LEU A 316 -0.42 3.07 9.08
N PHE A 317 -1.63 3.52 8.74
CA PHE A 317 -2.70 3.81 9.72
C PHE A 317 -3.31 2.54 10.34
N ALA A 318 -3.16 1.39 9.68
CA ALA A 318 -3.68 0.12 10.17
C ALA A 318 -2.79 -0.50 11.26
N LYS A 319 -1.55 -0.03 11.42
CA LYS A 319 -0.63 -0.55 12.42
C LYS A 319 -1.11 -0.26 13.85
N HIS A 320 -0.96 -1.23 14.74
CA HIS A 320 -1.35 -1.10 16.13
C HIS A 320 -0.51 -0.05 16.89
N ASP A 321 0.78 0.04 16.55
CA ASP A 321 1.75 0.96 17.16
C ASP A 321 1.81 2.34 16.48
N PHE A 322 0.85 2.65 15.60
CA PHE A 322 0.80 3.92 14.86
C PHE A 322 1.05 5.13 15.75
N LYS A 323 0.31 5.22 16.88
CA LYS A 323 0.38 6.35 17.82
C LYS A 323 1.77 6.52 18.46
N GLN A 324 2.53 5.44 18.62
CA GLN A 324 3.89 5.49 19.19
C GLN A 324 4.94 5.91 18.15
N GLN A 325 4.64 5.74 16.86
CA GLN A 325 5.55 6.04 15.77
C GLN A 325 5.22 7.35 15.04
N VAL A 326 4.20 8.09 15.49
CA VAL A 326 3.72 9.34 14.87
C VAL A 326 4.87 10.27 14.49
N ASP A 327 5.81 10.53 15.39
CA ASP A 327 6.91 11.47 15.17
C ASP A 327 7.96 10.97 14.15
N ALA A 328 8.03 9.66 13.93
CA ALA A 328 8.94 9.05 12.95
C ALA A 328 8.32 8.94 11.55
N LEU A 329 7.01 9.18 11.43
CA LEU A 329 6.28 9.01 10.17
C LEU A 329 6.44 10.24 9.26
N ASP A 330 6.72 9.98 8.00
CA ASP A 330 7.04 11.03 7.01
C ASP A 330 5.94 12.08 6.86
N PHE A 331 4.67 11.68 6.96
CA PHE A 331 3.54 12.61 6.85
C PHE A 331 3.51 13.68 7.94
N PHE A 332 4.03 13.39 9.15
CA PHE A 332 4.08 14.38 10.23
C PHE A 332 5.39 15.18 10.25
N ARG A 333 6.34 14.85 9.37
CA ARG A 333 7.52 15.69 9.20
C ARG A 333 7.11 17.05 8.64
N PRO A 334 7.71 18.15 9.12
CA PRO A 334 7.42 19.47 8.56
C PRO A 334 7.70 19.55 7.06
N ILE A 335 8.75 18.85 6.61
CA ILE A 335 9.10 18.67 5.21
C ILE A 335 9.16 17.18 4.92
N PRO A 336 8.13 16.62 4.28
CA PRO A 336 8.11 15.20 3.93
C PRO A 336 9.02 14.92 2.73
N ASP A 337 9.66 13.75 2.75
CA ASP A 337 10.41 13.22 1.60
C ASP A 337 9.48 12.58 0.56
N GLY A 338 8.26 12.22 0.99
CA GLY A 338 7.24 11.55 0.19
C GLY A 338 7.39 10.03 0.23
N ALA A 339 6.29 9.30 0.02
CA ALA A 339 6.30 7.84 0.13
C ALA A 339 7.19 7.13 -0.92
N ALA A 340 7.59 7.83 -1.99
CA ALA A 340 8.47 7.30 -3.03
C ALA A 340 9.91 7.05 -2.56
N SER A 341 10.46 7.88 -1.67
CA SER A 341 11.83 7.71 -1.14
C SER A 341 11.94 6.40 -0.34
N LYS A 342 10.95 6.13 0.51
CA LYS A 342 10.86 4.93 1.34
C LYS A 342 10.82 3.63 0.54
N ILE A 343 10.23 3.66 -0.66
CA ILE A 343 10.21 2.47 -1.55
C ILE A 343 11.61 2.17 -2.10
N LEU A 344 12.43 3.20 -2.33
CA LEU A 344 13.80 3.05 -2.83
C LEU A 344 14.75 2.53 -1.74
N GLU A 345 14.55 2.98 -0.49
CA GLU A 345 15.30 2.54 0.68
C GLU A 345 14.96 1.09 1.08
N ASP A 346 13.67 0.71 1.03
CA ASP A 346 13.19 -0.65 1.33
C ASP A 346 12.60 -1.35 0.10
N GLN A 347 13.51 -1.93 -0.68
CA GLN A 347 13.22 -2.70 -1.89
C GLN A 347 12.59 -4.08 -1.59
N PHE A 348 12.77 -4.59 -0.38
CA PHE A 348 12.44 -5.95 0.02
C PHE A 348 11.68 -5.95 1.34
N THR A 349 10.42 -5.51 1.31
CA THR A 349 9.54 -5.59 2.47
C THR A 349 9.31 -7.03 2.90
N VAL A 350 9.22 -7.28 4.20
CA VAL A 350 8.91 -8.64 4.68
C VAL A 350 7.53 -9.05 4.19
N VAL A 351 7.46 -10.18 3.48
CA VAL A 351 6.21 -10.89 3.17
C VAL A 351 6.13 -12.06 4.15
N ASN A 352 4.93 -12.40 4.61
CA ASN A 352 4.64 -13.46 5.59
C ASN A 352 4.84 -13.08 7.06
N GLN A 353 4.86 -11.80 7.33
CA GLN A 353 4.53 -11.30 8.65
C GLN A 353 3.22 -10.56 8.50
N ASP A 354 2.41 -10.58 9.55
CA ASP A 354 1.15 -9.86 9.62
C ASP A 354 1.43 -8.35 9.66
N ILE A 355 1.75 -7.78 8.49
CA ILE A 355 2.20 -6.39 8.31
C ILE A 355 1.13 -5.35 8.71
N LEU A 356 -0.13 -5.78 8.83
CA LEU A 356 -1.26 -4.96 9.24
C LEU A 356 -1.74 -5.31 10.66
N ASN A 357 -1.01 -6.18 11.37
CA ASN A 357 -1.26 -6.61 12.74
C ASN A 357 -2.67 -7.18 12.97
N PHE A 358 -3.31 -7.83 11.98
CA PHE A 358 -4.61 -8.48 12.12
C PHE A 358 -4.74 -9.37 13.36
N ALA A 359 -3.72 -10.17 13.66
CA ALA A 359 -3.68 -11.09 14.79
C ALA A 359 -3.67 -10.39 16.16
N GLN A 360 -3.35 -9.10 16.21
CA GLN A 360 -3.32 -8.32 17.46
C GLN A 360 -4.71 -7.78 17.85
N PHE A 361 -5.70 -7.83 16.95
CA PHE A 361 -7.04 -7.33 17.21
C PHE A 361 -8.02 -8.47 17.49
N GLU A 362 -8.92 -8.25 18.45
CA GLU A 362 -9.91 -9.27 18.84
C GLU A 362 -10.99 -9.49 17.78
N THR A 363 -11.39 -8.42 17.08
CA THR A 363 -12.42 -8.43 16.03
C THR A 363 -11.96 -7.64 14.80
N ALA A 364 -12.55 -7.94 13.64
CA ALA A 364 -12.25 -7.23 12.41
C ALA A 364 -12.73 -5.77 12.47
N ASP A 365 -13.84 -5.52 13.15
CA ASP A 365 -14.32 -4.16 13.38
C ASP A 365 -13.42 -3.35 14.33
N ALA A 366 -12.76 -3.97 15.32
CA ALA A 366 -11.78 -3.27 16.14
C ALA A 366 -10.56 -2.84 15.32
N TRP A 367 -10.07 -3.70 14.42
CA TRP A 367 -9.02 -3.35 13.47
C TRP A 367 -9.46 -2.21 12.54
N THR A 368 -10.68 -2.29 11.98
CA THR A 368 -11.24 -1.26 11.09
C THR A 368 -11.46 0.06 11.84
N ASP A 369 -11.91 0.05 13.10
CA ASP A 369 -12.07 1.27 13.93
C ASP A 369 -10.71 1.93 14.17
N ASN A 370 -9.67 1.16 14.54
CA ASN A 370 -8.31 1.69 14.70
C ASN A 370 -7.79 2.33 13.40
N PHE A 371 -7.90 1.62 12.28
CA PHE A 371 -7.51 2.14 10.97
C PHE A 371 -8.24 3.44 10.62
N ARG A 372 -9.57 3.45 10.75
CA ARG A 372 -10.42 4.60 10.40
C ARG A 372 -10.20 5.79 11.32
N GLN A 373 -10.01 5.55 12.61
CA GLN A 373 -9.70 6.60 13.57
C GLN A 373 -8.35 7.26 13.23
N ASN A 374 -7.28 6.47 13.08
CA ASN A 374 -5.95 7.00 12.76
C ASN A 374 -5.94 7.76 11.43
N PHE A 375 -6.62 7.23 10.40
CA PHE A 375 -6.75 7.91 9.11
C PHE A 375 -7.54 9.22 9.21
N SER A 376 -8.71 9.20 9.86
CA SER A 376 -9.59 10.37 10.00
C SER A 376 -8.94 11.48 10.82
N GLU A 377 -8.32 11.15 11.96
CA GLU A 377 -7.61 12.11 12.81
C GLU A 377 -6.43 12.76 12.07
N THR A 378 -5.65 11.96 11.32
CA THR A 378 -4.53 12.46 10.52
C THR A 378 -5.03 13.36 9.39
N ARG A 379 -6.05 12.93 8.65
CA ARG A 379 -6.67 13.73 7.58
C ARG A 379 -7.21 15.06 8.10
N LEU A 380 -7.91 15.06 9.23
CA LEU A 380 -8.40 16.30 9.87
C LEU A 380 -7.24 17.22 10.27
N THR A 381 -6.16 16.66 10.77
CA THR A 381 -4.95 17.41 11.12
C THR A 381 -4.33 18.06 9.89
N MET A 382 -4.18 17.30 8.79
CA MET A 382 -3.64 17.82 7.52
C MET A 382 -4.54 18.86 6.88
N ARG A 383 -5.86 18.64 6.87
CA ARG A 383 -6.84 19.63 6.39
C ARG A 383 -6.79 20.91 7.20
N LYS A 384 -6.76 20.81 8.53
CA LYS A 384 -6.63 22.00 9.41
C LYS A 384 -5.33 22.75 9.15
N LYS A 385 -4.22 22.02 8.99
CA LYS A 385 -2.90 22.57 8.66
C LYS A 385 -2.94 23.34 7.32
N PHE A 386 -3.53 22.75 6.29
CA PHE A 386 -3.73 23.39 4.98
C PHE A 386 -4.60 24.64 5.08
N VAL A 387 -5.79 24.53 5.67
CA VAL A 387 -6.74 25.66 5.84
C VAL A 387 -6.10 26.80 6.63
N SER A 388 -5.42 26.50 7.73
CA SER A 388 -4.73 27.51 8.53
C SER A 388 -3.62 28.20 7.74
N SER A 389 -2.82 27.45 6.98
CA SER A 389 -1.69 27.99 6.23
C SER A 389 -2.14 28.87 5.06
N VAL A 390 -3.16 28.41 4.32
CA VAL A 390 -3.80 29.18 3.25
C VAL A 390 -4.39 30.48 3.81
N ASN A 391 -5.13 30.42 4.91
CA ASN A 391 -5.69 31.62 5.56
C ASN A 391 -4.62 32.58 6.05
N ASN A 392 -3.58 32.09 6.73
CA ASN A 392 -2.49 32.93 7.21
C ASN A 392 -1.81 33.67 6.06
N MET A 393 -1.48 32.97 4.98
CA MET A 393 -0.86 33.56 3.79
C MET A 393 -1.72 34.66 3.17
N THR A 394 -3.02 34.40 2.99
CA THR A 394 -3.93 35.37 2.38
C THR A 394 -4.13 36.59 3.27
N LEU A 395 -4.26 36.41 4.58
CA LEU A 395 -4.44 37.51 5.51
C LEU A 395 -3.17 38.34 5.66
N ILE A 396 -1.99 37.72 5.62
CA ILE A 396 -0.71 38.44 5.57
C ILE A 396 -0.61 39.23 4.26
N GLY A 397 -0.80 38.59 3.10
CA GLY A 397 -0.69 39.26 1.80
C GLY A 397 -1.66 40.43 1.61
N LYS A 398 -2.89 40.32 2.15
CA LYS A 398 -3.88 41.42 2.09
C LYS A 398 -3.57 42.60 3.02
N ASN A 399 -2.98 42.34 4.19
CA ASN A 399 -2.75 43.36 5.22
C ASN A 399 -1.32 43.92 5.26
N LEU A 400 -0.35 43.21 4.68
CA LEU A 400 1.07 43.59 4.63
C LEU A 400 1.55 43.58 3.19
N LYS A 401 1.40 44.72 2.51
CA LYS A 401 1.98 44.89 1.16
C LYS A 401 3.50 44.88 1.24
N GLN A 402 4.16 44.45 0.16
CA GLN A 402 5.62 44.30 0.06
C GLN A 402 6.41 45.51 0.62
N GLY A 403 6.08 46.73 0.17
CA GLY A 403 6.77 47.95 0.62
C GLY A 403 6.59 48.25 2.12
N GLN A 404 5.42 47.92 2.68
CA GLN A 404 5.14 48.10 4.11
C GLN A 404 5.89 47.07 4.95
N LEU A 405 5.95 45.81 4.51
CA LEU A 405 6.70 44.77 5.21
C LEU A 405 8.19 45.10 5.26
N LYS A 406 8.78 45.51 4.12
CA LYS A 406 10.19 45.90 4.05
C LYS A 406 10.52 47.06 4.98
N ALA A 407 9.70 48.11 4.96
CA ALA A 407 9.87 49.26 5.85
C ALA A 407 9.74 48.86 7.33
N SER A 408 8.72 48.09 7.69
CA SER A 408 8.49 47.65 9.07
C SER A 408 9.57 46.67 9.58
N LEU A 409 10.20 45.88 8.71
CA LEU A 409 11.32 45.02 9.09
C LEU A 409 12.61 45.86 9.28
N ALA A 410 12.86 46.81 8.39
CA ALA A 410 13.99 47.73 8.51
C ALA A 410 13.89 48.56 9.80
N GLU A 411 12.71 49.08 10.13
CA GLU A 411 12.45 49.80 11.37
C GLU A 411 12.66 48.90 12.61
N TYR A 412 12.18 47.65 12.56
CA TYR A 412 12.32 46.71 13.67
C TYR A 412 13.78 46.42 14.03
N PHE A 413 14.65 46.34 13.02
CA PHE A 413 16.06 46.01 13.17
C PHE A 413 17.00 47.21 13.08
N ASP A 414 16.48 48.43 12.92
CA ASP A 414 17.27 49.66 12.76
C ASP A 414 18.30 49.84 13.89
N VAL A 415 17.88 49.52 15.12
CA VAL A 415 18.73 49.57 16.31
C VAL A 415 20.00 48.72 16.12
N ILE A 416 19.88 47.53 15.52
CA ILE A 416 21.01 46.62 15.29
C ILE A 416 21.79 46.98 14.03
N ILE A 417 21.09 47.31 12.96
CA ILE A 417 21.70 47.52 11.64
C ILE A 417 22.49 48.84 11.59
N ASN A 418 21.98 49.90 12.25
CA ASN A 418 22.52 51.26 12.11
C ASN A 418 23.20 51.80 13.38
N SER A 419 23.06 51.18 14.56
CA SER A 419 23.71 51.68 15.77
C SER A 419 25.14 51.13 15.95
N LYS A 420 26.13 52.01 15.77
CA LYS A 420 27.57 51.64 15.81
C LYS A 420 28.12 51.29 17.20
N ASN A 421 27.39 51.52 18.31
CA ASN A 421 27.97 51.43 19.67
C ASN A 421 27.01 51.03 20.83
N LYS A 422 25.71 50.78 20.60
CA LYS A 422 24.75 50.38 21.68
C LYS A 422 23.93 49.11 21.38
N ALA A 423 24.03 48.56 20.18
CA ALA A 423 23.31 47.35 19.76
C ALA A 423 24.02 46.03 20.05
N LEU A 424 25.27 46.06 20.52
CA LEU A 424 26.05 44.85 20.75
C LEU A 424 25.41 43.92 21.80
N ASP A 425 24.68 44.46 22.79
CA ASP A 425 24.15 43.71 23.92
C ASP A 425 22.77 43.05 23.71
N ASN A 426 22.05 43.36 22.62
CA ASN A 426 20.69 42.83 22.43
C ASN A 426 20.68 41.48 21.71
N ILE A 427 21.22 40.47 22.41
CA ILE A 427 21.37 39.07 21.94
C ILE A 427 20.05 38.50 21.41
N SER A 428 18.91 38.86 22.04
CA SER A 428 17.59 38.39 21.64
C SER A 428 17.19 38.88 20.24
N LEU A 429 17.29 40.19 19.98
CA LEU A 429 16.99 40.76 18.66
C LEU A 429 18.00 40.32 17.58
N LYS A 430 19.29 40.19 17.92
CA LYS A 430 20.31 39.61 17.01
C LYS A 430 19.95 38.17 16.62
N SER A 431 19.51 37.37 17.59
CA SER A 431 19.08 35.99 17.36
C SER A 431 17.83 35.92 16.49
N GLU A 432 16.85 36.81 16.69
CA GLU A 432 15.65 36.87 15.84
C GLU A 432 15.95 37.23 14.38
N LEU A 433 16.84 38.20 14.17
CA LEU A 433 17.33 38.53 12.83
C LEU A 433 18.03 37.33 12.20
N TYR A 434 18.88 36.64 12.96
CA TYR A 434 19.56 35.43 12.50
C TYR A 434 18.57 34.33 12.11
N TYR A 435 17.54 34.06 12.93
CA TYR A 435 16.52 33.06 12.61
C TYR A 435 15.76 33.41 11.35
N LEU A 436 15.30 34.66 11.20
CA LEU A 436 14.55 35.11 10.03
C LEU A 436 15.40 35.00 8.75
N CYS A 437 16.64 35.47 8.78
CA CYS A 437 17.53 35.41 7.64
C CYS A 437 17.88 33.96 7.26
N ALA A 438 18.27 33.14 8.23
CA ALA A 438 18.62 31.75 7.95
C ALA A 438 17.41 30.93 7.44
N GLU A 439 16.22 31.13 8.00
CA GLU A 439 14.98 30.48 7.54
C GLU A 439 14.59 30.92 6.12
N SER A 440 14.67 32.22 5.82
CA SER A 440 14.32 32.77 4.50
C SER A 440 15.33 32.36 3.42
N THR A 441 16.62 32.51 3.71
CA THR A 441 17.71 32.17 2.77
C THR A 441 17.73 30.66 2.49
N PHE A 442 17.43 29.81 3.47
CA PHE A 442 17.33 28.37 3.23
C PHE A 442 16.21 27.99 2.25
N LEU A 443 15.11 28.76 2.17
CA LEU A 443 14.02 28.48 1.23
C LEU A 443 14.18 29.20 -0.11
N SER A 444 14.93 30.29 -0.18
CA SER A 444 15.11 31.09 -1.39
C SER A 444 16.39 30.75 -2.16
N SER A 445 17.40 30.15 -1.53
CA SER A 445 18.67 29.78 -2.18
C SER A 445 18.49 28.63 -3.18
N GLU A 446 19.03 28.78 -4.40
CA GLU A 446 19.07 27.69 -5.39
C GLU A 446 20.05 26.57 -5.00
N GLU A 447 21.08 26.91 -4.23
CA GLU A 447 22.17 26.00 -3.86
C GLU A 447 21.87 25.26 -2.55
N LEU A 448 21.24 25.94 -1.59
CA LEU A 448 20.97 25.39 -0.25
C LEU A 448 19.56 24.76 -0.16
N SER A 449 18.62 25.19 -1.01
CA SER A 449 17.22 24.74 -0.93
C SER A 449 16.89 23.68 -1.96
N TYR A 450 16.73 22.43 -1.50
CA TYR A 450 16.01 21.43 -2.28
C TYR A 450 14.50 21.71 -2.37
N LEU A 451 13.98 22.68 -1.60
CA LEU A 451 12.55 23.00 -1.51
C LEU A 451 12.10 24.06 -2.50
N ARG A 452 12.94 25.06 -2.82
CA ARG A 452 12.62 26.10 -3.79
C ARG A 452 12.02 25.58 -5.11
N PRO A 453 12.67 24.66 -5.85
CA PRO A 453 12.09 24.16 -7.11
C PRO A 453 10.80 23.37 -6.89
N LYS A 454 10.63 22.75 -5.71
CA LYS A 454 9.41 22.00 -5.37
C LYS A 454 8.25 22.95 -5.06
N VAL A 455 8.50 24.04 -4.33
CA VAL A 455 7.52 25.09 -4.02
C VAL A 455 7.10 25.85 -5.28
N GLU A 456 8.03 26.17 -6.18
CA GLU A 456 7.72 26.81 -7.46
C GLU A 456 6.85 25.92 -8.36
N ASN A 457 7.04 24.60 -8.30
CA ASN A 457 6.19 23.65 -9.01
C ASN A 457 4.79 23.53 -8.40
N LEU A 458 4.59 23.84 -7.11
CA LEU A 458 3.26 23.83 -6.49
C LEU A 458 2.29 24.82 -7.16
N GLY A 459 2.77 26.00 -7.57
CA GLY A 459 1.89 27.00 -8.21
C GLY A 459 1.33 26.50 -9.54
N LYS A 460 2.08 25.64 -10.23
CA LYS A 460 1.64 25.06 -11.50
C LYS A 460 0.52 24.01 -11.32
N LEU A 461 0.18 23.64 -10.09
CA LEU A 461 -0.85 22.65 -9.78
C LEU A 461 -2.22 23.33 -9.67
N THR A 462 -3.03 23.23 -10.73
CA THR A 462 -4.39 23.80 -10.77
C THR A 462 -5.41 23.02 -9.93
N PHE A 463 -5.15 21.73 -9.64
CA PHE A 463 -6.11 20.87 -8.93
C PHE A 463 -6.34 21.29 -7.47
N THR A 464 -5.40 22.02 -6.86
CA THR A 464 -5.53 22.57 -5.50
C THR A 464 -6.23 23.92 -5.45
N ASP A 465 -6.46 24.57 -6.60
CA ASP A 465 -7.08 25.90 -6.64
C ASP A 465 -8.51 25.87 -6.11
N GLN A 466 -9.26 24.78 -6.29
CA GLN A 466 -10.60 24.66 -5.70
C GLN A 466 -10.57 24.51 -4.17
N ALA A 467 -9.66 23.71 -3.64
CA ALA A 467 -9.47 23.57 -2.19
C ALA A 467 -9.13 24.94 -1.58
N THR A 468 -8.30 25.71 -2.28
CA THR A 468 -7.93 27.08 -1.89
C THR A 468 -9.11 28.05 -2.05
N ASN A 469 -9.83 28.00 -3.17
CA ASN A 469 -11.01 28.83 -3.49
C ASN A 469 -12.18 28.60 -2.52
N SER A 470 -12.30 27.39 -1.96
CA SER A 470 -13.29 27.07 -0.93
C SER A 470 -12.99 27.75 0.43
N ILE A 471 -11.74 28.15 0.64
CA ILE A 471 -11.25 28.79 1.86
C ILE A 471 -11.23 30.32 1.69
N ASN A 472 -10.77 30.80 0.53
CA ASN A 472 -10.64 32.22 0.20
C ASN A 472 -10.86 32.45 -1.31
N SER A 473 -10.91 33.69 -1.77
CA SER A 473 -11.08 34.00 -3.21
C SER A 473 -9.78 33.95 -4.03
N SER A 474 -8.69 33.38 -3.50
CA SER A 474 -7.36 33.45 -4.09
C SER A 474 -6.86 32.09 -4.54
N THR A 475 -6.25 32.04 -5.72
CA THR A 475 -5.66 30.81 -6.25
C THR A 475 -4.38 30.41 -5.49
N LEU A 476 -3.95 29.16 -5.60
CA LEU A 476 -2.68 28.72 -5.00
C LEU A 476 -1.49 29.47 -5.62
N ASN A 477 -1.57 29.79 -6.92
CA ASN A 477 -0.60 30.65 -7.59
C ASN A 477 -0.45 32.01 -6.93
N GLU A 478 -1.56 32.71 -6.69
CA GLU A 478 -1.53 34.00 -5.99
C GLU A 478 -0.91 33.90 -4.60
N ILE A 479 -1.18 32.82 -3.86
CA ILE A 479 -0.58 32.58 -2.54
C ILE A 479 0.94 32.41 -2.64
N ILE A 480 1.41 31.66 -3.63
CA ILE A 480 2.84 31.43 -3.84
C ILE A 480 3.55 32.70 -4.30
N ASP A 481 2.93 33.50 -5.14
CA ASP A 481 3.50 34.77 -5.60
C ASP A 481 3.60 35.78 -4.44
N ASN A 482 2.56 35.88 -3.60
CA ASN A 482 2.63 36.66 -2.35
C ASN A 482 3.78 36.19 -1.44
N TYR A 483 4.02 34.88 -1.31
CA TYR A 483 5.16 34.35 -0.58
C TYR A 483 6.50 34.79 -1.19
N LYS A 484 6.65 34.72 -2.52
CA LYS A 484 7.89 35.13 -3.19
C LYS A 484 8.20 36.62 -2.94
N GLU A 485 7.19 37.48 -2.93
CA GLU A 485 7.38 38.90 -2.61
C GLU A 485 7.88 39.12 -1.18
N ILE A 486 7.31 38.39 -0.21
CA ILE A 486 7.74 38.40 1.20
C ILE A 486 9.18 37.90 1.31
N ALA A 487 9.49 36.76 0.72
CA ALA A 487 10.83 36.16 0.77
C ALA A 487 11.88 37.08 0.12
N THR A 488 11.54 37.74 -0.99
CA THR A 488 12.43 38.71 -1.64
C THR A 488 12.73 39.88 -0.71
N SER A 489 11.71 40.44 -0.07
CA SER A 489 11.87 41.58 0.86
C SER A 489 12.75 41.22 2.07
N VAL A 490 12.59 40.01 2.61
CA VAL A 490 13.42 39.53 3.72
C VAL A 490 14.87 39.34 3.28
N ASN A 491 15.11 38.71 2.14
CA ASN A 491 16.48 38.47 1.66
C ASN A 491 17.21 39.77 1.29
N GLU A 492 16.50 40.76 0.73
CA GLU A 492 17.06 42.09 0.51
C GLU A 492 17.51 42.76 1.80
N LEU A 493 16.74 42.65 2.89
CA LEU A 493 17.13 43.13 4.21
C LEU A 493 18.35 42.37 4.74
N CYS A 494 18.35 41.04 4.63
CA CYS A 494 19.46 40.19 5.08
C CYS A 494 20.77 40.44 4.30
N GLY A 495 20.67 40.98 3.08
CA GLY A 495 21.80 41.40 2.27
C GLY A 495 22.20 42.87 2.43
N SER A 496 21.40 43.70 3.11
CA SER A 496 21.66 45.16 3.21
C SER A 496 22.62 45.55 4.33
N PHE A 497 22.95 44.64 5.24
CA PHE A 497 23.86 44.89 6.36
C PHE A 497 25.11 44.01 6.31
N ASP A 498 26.20 44.48 6.91
CA ASP A 498 27.42 43.70 7.04
C ASP A 498 27.26 42.64 8.13
N GLN A 499 27.16 41.38 7.71
CA GLN A 499 26.96 40.24 8.59
C GLN A 499 28.11 40.07 9.59
N SER A 500 29.34 40.43 9.21
CA SER A 500 30.51 40.31 10.12
C SER A 500 30.50 41.34 11.25
N VAL A 501 29.78 42.45 11.04
CA VAL A 501 29.60 43.52 12.03
C VAL A 501 28.41 43.23 12.93
N VAL A 502 27.33 42.66 12.38
CA VAL A 502 26.11 42.34 13.14
C VAL A 502 26.24 41.03 13.93
N PHE A 503 26.88 40.01 13.33
CA PHE A 503 27.14 38.70 13.91
C PHE A 503 28.64 38.56 14.18
N GLU A 504 29.07 39.11 15.30
CA GLU A 504 30.45 39.08 15.76
C GLU A 504 30.97 37.64 15.92
N PRO A 505 32.29 37.38 15.84
CA PRO A 505 32.85 36.03 15.87
C PRO A 505 32.53 35.20 17.13
N ASP A 506 32.23 35.86 18.24
CA ASP A 506 31.87 35.29 19.54
C ASP A 506 30.35 35.16 19.75
N PHE A 507 29.53 35.65 18.82
CA PHE A 507 28.08 35.51 18.87
C PHE A 507 27.66 34.04 18.71
N VAL A 508 27.08 33.47 19.76
CA VAL A 508 26.50 32.13 19.74
C VAL A 508 24.98 32.24 19.67
N VAL A 509 24.41 31.90 18.52
CA VAL A 509 22.95 31.85 18.36
C VAL A 509 22.35 30.67 19.13
N ASP A 510 21.28 30.93 19.89
CA ASP A 510 20.50 29.84 20.50
C ASP A 510 19.73 29.08 19.41
N ARG A 511 20.19 27.88 19.08
CA ARG A 511 19.56 27.07 18.02
C ARG A 511 18.13 26.63 18.35
N SER A 512 17.68 26.77 19.60
CA SER A 512 16.31 26.43 19.99
C SER A 512 15.25 27.42 19.45
N GLY A 513 15.64 28.67 19.13
CA GLY A 513 14.72 29.71 18.66
C GLY A 513 14.24 29.57 17.21
N PHE A 514 14.83 28.64 16.45
CA PHE A 514 14.40 28.30 15.10
C PHE A 514 13.02 27.63 15.08
N ASN A 515 12.28 27.84 14.00
CA ASN A 515 11.03 27.12 13.76
C ASN A 515 11.30 25.62 13.65
N ARG A 516 10.33 24.82 14.10
CA ARG A 516 10.47 23.35 14.16
C ARG A 516 10.88 22.74 12.81
N TRP A 517 10.31 23.24 11.72
CA TRP A 517 10.64 22.78 10.36
C TRP A 517 12.12 22.96 10.01
N TYR A 518 12.72 24.08 10.41
CA TYR A 518 14.12 24.38 10.13
C TYR A 518 15.03 23.48 10.98
N ILE A 519 14.68 23.29 12.25
CA ILE A 519 15.43 22.40 13.14
C ILE A 519 15.40 20.96 12.65
N ASP A 520 14.24 20.47 12.23
CA ASP A 520 14.10 19.11 11.73
C ASP A 520 14.91 18.89 10.44
N THR A 521 15.03 19.92 9.61
CA THR A 521 15.75 19.85 8.33
C THR A 521 17.26 20.01 8.45
N VAL A 522 17.71 20.99 9.24
CA VAL A 522 19.13 21.36 9.34
C VAL A 522 19.84 20.65 10.49
N PHE A 523 19.12 20.40 11.58
CA PHE A 523 19.67 19.77 12.79
C PHE A 523 19.14 18.35 13.04
N GLU A 524 18.39 17.76 12.09
CA GLU A 524 17.83 16.41 12.17
C GLU A 524 16.98 16.20 13.44
N GLY A 525 16.31 17.25 13.92
CA GLY A 525 15.43 17.20 15.09
C GLY A 525 16.15 17.01 16.43
N LYS A 526 17.49 17.10 16.47
CA LYS A 526 18.32 16.91 17.67
C LYS A 526 18.11 17.97 18.75
N ILE A 527 17.40 19.05 18.45
CA ILE A 527 17.19 20.20 19.32
C ILE A 527 15.66 20.46 19.43
N PRO A 528 15.11 20.75 20.61
CA PRO A 528 13.71 21.18 20.72
C PRO A 528 13.53 22.60 20.18
N SER A 529 12.39 22.89 19.56
CA SER A 529 12.03 24.24 19.11
C SER A 529 11.29 25.00 20.21
N MET A 530 11.83 26.15 20.61
CA MET A 530 11.21 27.10 21.56
C MET A 530 10.41 28.20 20.86
N ALA A 531 10.36 28.22 19.52
CA ALA A 531 9.72 29.28 18.74
C ALA A 531 8.25 29.54 19.16
N SER A 532 7.47 28.48 19.43
CA SER A 532 6.07 28.62 19.88
C SER A 532 5.92 29.21 21.28
N LEU A 533 6.88 28.95 22.18
CA LEU A 533 6.91 29.50 23.53
C LEU A 533 7.33 30.97 23.49
N ASN A 534 8.38 31.31 22.73
CA ASN A 534 8.83 32.69 22.53
C ASN A 534 7.71 33.55 21.96
N ARG A 535 6.90 32.98 21.06
CA ARG A 535 5.71 33.65 20.49
C ARG A 535 4.64 33.94 21.55
N LYS A 536 4.37 32.99 22.46
CA LYS A 536 3.44 33.21 23.60
C LYS A 536 3.97 34.31 24.53
N GLU A 537 5.26 34.30 24.82
CA GLU A 537 5.88 35.30 25.68
C GLU A 537 5.78 36.70 25.07
N LYS A 538 6.07 36.86 23.78
CA LYS A 538 5.89 38.13 23.05
C LYS A 538 4.45 38.67 23.13
N LEU A 539 3.44 37.82 23.09
CA LEU A 539 2.04 38.24 23.22
C LEU A 539 1.68 38.80 24.60
N THR A 540 2.46 38.49 25.64
CA THR A 540 2.24 39.07 26.97
C THR A 540 2.64 40.55 27.03
N THR A 541 3.56 40.98 26.15
CA THR A 541 4.15 42.32 26.16
C THR A 541 3.71 43.18 24.96
N LYS A 542 3.36 42.57 23.83
CA LYS A 542 2.97 43.25 22.59
C LYS A 542 1.54 42.90 22.15
N LYS A 543 0.84 43.91 21.62
CA LYS A 543 -0.43 43.68 20.89
C LYS A 543 -0.14 43.03 19.54
N PRO A 544 -0.98 42.10 19.07
CA PRO A 544 -0.75 41.44 17.79
C PRO A 544 -0.99 42.40 16.62
N LEU A 545 -0.14 42.29 15.59
CA LEU A 545 -0.27 43.03 14.35
C LEU A 545 -1.45 42.54 13.51
N ILE A 546 -1.64 41.22 13.42
CA ILE A 546 -2.77 40.60 12.72
C ILE A 546 -3.39 39.53 13.63
N ALA A 547 -4.68 39.66 13.90
CA ALA A 547 -5.46 38.71 14.70
C ALA A 547 -6.89 38.60 14.18
N TYR A 548 -7.54 37.48 14.46
CA TYR A 548 -8.97 37.32 14.24
C TYR A 548 -9.75 38.21 15.21
N GLN A 549 -10.94 38.65 14.79
CA GLN A 549 -11.81 39.49 15.63
C GLN A 549 -12.11 38.86 17.00
N LEU A 550 -12.16 37.52 17.06
CA LEU A 550 -12.37 36.74 18.29
C LEU A 550 -11.30 36.97 19.35
N TYR A 551 -10.08 37.34 18.97
CA TYR A 551 -8.98 37.61 19.91
C TYR A 551 -9.34 38.69 20.94
N SER A 552 -10.13 39.69 20.54
CA SER A 552 -10.61 40.75 21.44
C SER A 552 -11.39 40.20 22.65
N LYS A 553 -12.02 39.02 22.50
CA LYS A 553 -12.81 38.35 23.53
C LYS A 553 -12.04 37.20 24.19
N SER A 554 -11.37 36.36 23.41
CA SER A 554 -10.72 35.15 23.90
C SER A 554 -9.35 35.43 24.55
N LYS A 555 -8.61 36.41 24.03
CA LYS A 555 -7.19 36.63 24.29
C LYS A 555 -6.33 35.36 24.11
N ASP A 556 -6.78 34.40 23.30
CA ASP A 556 -6.06 33.15 23.04
C ASP A 556 -5.08 33.36 21.86
N ILE A 557 -3.87 32.82 21.98
CA ILE A 557 -2.87 32.80 20.90
C ILE A 557 -3.41 32.14 19.62
N LYS A 558 -4.36 31.21 19.73
CA LYS A 558 -4.99 30.58 18.57
C LYS A 558 -5.73 31.57 17.67
N ASP A 559 -6.14 32.71 18.22
CA ASP A 559 -6.83 33.76 17.47
C ASP A 559 -5.85 34.82 16.92
N VAL A 560 -4.54 34.62 17.07
CA VAL A 560 -3.49 35.51 16.56
C VAL A 560 -2.81 34.91 15.33
N ILE A 561 -2.78 35.68 14.24
CA ILE A 561 -2.11 35.30 13.00
C ILE A 561 -0.64 35.66 13.06
N CYS A 562 -0.30 36.89 13.43
CA CYS A 562 1.08 37.30 13.72
C CYS A 562 1.19 38.51 14.65
N ILE A 563 2.30 38.59 15.39
CA ILE A 563 2.51 39.58 16.46
C ILE A 563 3.18 40.85 15.95
N ASP A 564 4.27 40.71 15.19
CA ASP A 564 5.06 41.80 14.61
C ASP A 564 5.51 41.43 13.18
N SER A 565 6.20 42.34 12.48
CA SER A 565 6.64 42.14 11.09
C SER A 565 7.52 40.91 10.92
N VAL A 566 8.38 40.61 11.91
CA VAL A 566 9.24 39.42 11.94
C VAL A 566 8.40 38.15 12.09
N ASP A 567 7.47 38.12 13.05
CA ASP A 567 6.55 36.98 13.24
C ASP A 567 5.69 36.75 11.98
N CYS A 568 5.20 37.81 11.34
CA CYS A 568 4.42 37.66 10.10
C CYS A 568 5.26 37.05 8.95
N ALA A 569 6.50 37.49 8.77
CA ALA A 569 7.39 36.93 7.76
C ALA A 569 7.71 35.45 8.04
N ARG A 570 7.99 35.09 9.31
CA ARG A 570 8.24 33.70 9.72
C ARG A 570 7.00 32.82 9.61
N VAL A 571 5.80 33.34 9.92
CA VAL A 571 4.52 32.64 9.72
C VAL A 571 4.24 32.41 8.24
N ALA A 572 4.56 33.35 7.36
CA ALA A 572 4.43 33.16 5.91
C ALA A 572 5.38 32.06 5.40
N ILE A 573 6.64 32.08 5.84
CA ILE A 573 7.64 31.04 5.57
C ILE A 573 7.17 29.66 6.08
N GLN A 574 6.67 29.58 7.31
CA GLN A 574 6.15 28.32 7.84
C GLN A 574 4.92 27.85 7.07
N SER A 575 4.01 28.76 6.70
CA SER A 575 2.77 28.42 5.99
C SER A 575 3.05 27.84 4.61
N ILE A 576 4.07 28.33 3.88
CA ILE A 576 4.41 27.73 2.57
C ILE A 576 5.02 26.33 2.71
N VAL A 577 5.83 26.10 3.75
CA VAL A 577 6.38 24.77 4.06
C VAL A 577 5.25 23.80 4.45
N ASP A 578 4.30 24.28 5.24
CA ASP A 578 3.14 23.51 5.67
C ASP A 578 2.19 23.19 4.50
N ILE A 579 1.97 24.12 3.58
CA ILE A 579 1.24 23.89 2.32
C ILE A 579 1.95 22.84 1.48
N TYR A 580 3.27 22.95 1.30
CA TYR A 580 4.07 21.95 0.59
C TYR A 580 3.91 20.55 1.19
N GLY A 581 4.03 20.43 2.52
CA GLY A 581 3.91 19.14 3.21
C GLY A 581 2.53 18.48 3.03
N VAL A 582 1.45 19.28 3.04
CA VAL A 582 0.10 18.74 2.80
C VAL A 582 -0.10 18.37 1.33
N ILE A 583 0.43 19.14 0.39
CA ILE A 583 0.26 18.87 -1.05
C ILE A 583 0.98 17.59 -1.46
N ILE A 584 2.13 17.25 -0.86
CA ILE A 584 2.81 15.97 -1.14
C ILE A 584 1.88 14.76 -0.92
N TYR A 585 0.96 14.86 0.04
CA TYR A 585 -0.01 13.82 0.36
C TYR A 585 -1.46 14.25 0.04
N SER A 586 -1.67 15.18 -0.91
CA SER A 586 -3.00 15.70 -1.24
C SER A 586 -3.95 14.62 -1.72
N ASP A 587 -3.44 13.65 -2.49
CA ASP A 587 -4.21 12.51 -3.01
C ASP A 587 -4.79 11.61 -1.90
N LEU A 588 -4.27 11.73 -0.68
CA LEU A 588 -4.68 10.96 0.49
C LEU A 588 -5.58 11.76 1.45
N PHE A 589 -5.42 13.09 1.50
CA PHE A 589 -6.05 13.92 2.53
C PHE A 589 -7.01 15.01 2.01
N LEU A 590 -6.88 15.43 0.75
CA LEU A 590 -7.68 16.51 0.15
C LEU A 590 -8.81 16.00 -0.76
N ASP A 591 -8.92 14.68 -0.99
CA ASP A 591 -10.01 13.99 -1.69
C ASP A 591 -10.48 14.70 -2.97
N ILE A 592 -9.56 14.79 -3.91
CA ILE A 592 -9.74 15.53 -5.17
C ILE A 592 -10.56 14.71 -6.20
N LYS A 593 -10.75 13.39 -5.99
CA LYS A 593 -11.43 12.49 -6.94
C LYS A 593 -12.76 11.97 -6.38
N ARG A 594 -13.84 12.07 -7.17
CA ARG A 594 -15.16 11.45 -6.91
C ARG A 594 -15.18 9.95 -7.25
N GLU A 595 -14.24 9.20 -6.69
CA GLU A 595 -14.26 7.74 -6.76
C GLU A 595 -13.98 7.15 -5.38
N ILE A 596 -14.52 5.97 -5.13
CA ILE A 596 -14.23 5.23 -3.90
C ILE A 596 -12.74 4.92 -3.82
N ASN A 597 -12.13 5.24 -2.69
CA ASN A 597 -10.72 4.94 -2.46
C ASN A 597 -10.45 3.43 -2.53
N SER A 598 -9.41 3.06 -3.28
CA SER A 598 -9.06 1.65 -3.55
C SER A 598 -7.59 1.28 -3.30
N PRO A 599 -7.07 1.54 -2.09
CA PRO A 599 -5.66 1.34 -1.80
C PRO A 599 -5.29 -0.15 -1.81
N SER A 600 -4.11 -0.48 -2.33
CA SER A 600 -3.53 -1.82 -2.29
C SER A 600 -2.83 -2.08 -0.94
N MET A 601 -3.52 -1.81 0.18
CA MET A 601 -2.91 -1.87 1.52
C MET A 601 -2.44 -3.27 1.92
N LEU A 602 -3.07 -4.32 1.39
CA LEU A 602 -2.69 -5.73 1.58
C LEU A 602 -1.54 -6.19 0.69
N ASN A 603 -1.20 -5.43 -0.36
CA ASN A 603 -0.11 -5.78 -1.28
C ASN A 603 0.95 -4.65 -1.36
N PRO A 604 2.09 -4.77 -0.65
CA PRO A 604 3.17 -3.78 -0.73
C PRO A 604 4.00 -3.86 -2.02
N TYR A 605 3.76 -4.85 -2.88
CA TYR A 605 4.52 -5.08 -4.11
C TYR A 605 3.90 -4.42 -5.34
N ALA A 606 2.67 -3.93 -5.25
CA ALA A 606 2.00 -3.24 -6.35
C ALA A 606 2.83 -2.02 -6.83
N GLU A 607 3.15 -1.09 -5.93
CA GLU A 607 3.98 0.07 -6.25
C GLU A 607 5.43 -0.31 -6.63
N ARG A 608 6.05 -1.28 -5.93
CA ARG A 608 7.45 -1.68 -6.15
C ARG A 608 7.67 -2.30 -7.53
N THR A 609 6.69 -3.09 -7.98
CA THR A 609 6.76 -3.75 -9.28
C THR A 609 6.43 -2.77 -10.40
N ALA A 610 5.48 -1.84 -10.19
CA ALA A 610 5.18 -0.78 -11.15
C ALA A 610 6.39 0.14 -11.36
N CYS A 611 7.06 0.54 -10.27
CA CYS A 611 8.28 1.36 -10.31
C CYS A 611 9.56 0.60 -10.70
N LYS A 612 9.46 -0.71 -10.98
CA LYS A 612 10.61 -1.58 -11.31
C LYS A 612 11.72 -1.58 -10.24
N VAL A 613 11.36 -1.31 -8.98
CA VAL A 613 12.26 -1.41 -7.82
C VAL A 613 12.46 -2.88 -7.45
N TYR A 614 11.46 -3.72 -7.72
CA TYR A 614 11.51 -5.17 -7.53
C TYR A 614 11.23 -5.89 -8.87
N ASP A 615 12.13 -6.78 -9.31
CA ASP A 615 11.90 -7.71 -10.42
C ASP A 615 11.63 -9.13 -9.88
N PRO A 616 10.38 -9.64 -9.96
CA PRO A 616 10.04 -10.98 -9.48
C PRO A 616 10.71 -12.12 -10.27
N TRP A 617 11.24 -11.85 -11.46
CA TRP A 617 11.93 -12.84 -12.28
C TRP A 617 13.45 -12.83 -12.12
N PHE A 618 13.99 -11.89 -11.34
CA PHE A 618 15.44 -11.70 -11.24
C PHE A 618 16.15 -12.96 -10.76
N LYS A 619 15.67 -13.63 -9.71
CA LYS A 619 16.29 -14.85 -9.19
C LYS A 619 16.27 -16.00 -10.20
N THR A 620 15.17 -16.13 -10.97
CA THR A 620 15.06 -17.12 -12.05
C THR A 620 16.07 -16.83 -13.16
N LYS A 621 16.15 -15.57 -13.62
CA LYS A 621 17.13 -15.13 -14.64
C LYS A 621 18.56 -15.34 -14.16
N ALA A 622 18.88 -14.96 -12.92
CA ALA A 622 20.19 -15.14 -12.32
C ALA A 622 20.56 -16.63 -12.20
N SER A 623 19.62 -17.50 -11.82
CA SER A 623 19.86 -18.95 -11.72
C SER A 623 20.06 -19.59 -13.10
N LEU A 624 19.33 -19.15 -14.13
CA LEU A 624 19.52 -19.59 -15.51
C LEU A 624 20.84 -19.08 -16.10
N PHE A 625 21.21 -17.84 -15.78
CA PHE A 625 22.48 -17.25 -16.19
C PHE A 625 23.66 -17.99 -15.54
N ALA A 626 23.60 -18.25 -14.22
CA ALA A 626 24.58 -19.06 -13.50
C ALA A 626 24.67 -20.49 -14.05
N PHE A 627 23.54 -21.09 -14.44
CA PHE A 627 23.54 -22.39 -15.11
C PHE A 627 24.23 -22.33 -16.47
N ALA A 628 23.92 -21.34 -17.30
CA ALA A 628 24.53 -21.19 -18.62
C ALA A 628 26.05 -20.95 -18.52
N THR A 629 26.50 -20.17 -17.53
CA THR A 629 27.92 -19.89 -17.29
C THR A 629 28.65 -21.12 -16.75
N ASP A 630 28.09 -21.82 -15.76
CA ASP A 630 28.65 -23.08 -15.23
C ASP A 630 28.66 -24.20 -16.31
N PHE A 631 27.64 -24.27 -17.17
CA PHE A 631 27.57 -25.22 -18.29
C PHE A 631 28.60 -24.91 -19.37
N THR A 632 28.79 -23.63 -19.70
CA THR A 632 29.80 -23.17 -20.65
C THR A 632 31.21 -23.45 -20.12
N GLN A 633 31.45 -23.24 -18.82
CA GLN A 633 32.71 -23.64 -18.16
C GLN A 633 32.92 -25.15 -18.19
N GLY A 634 31.87 -25.94 -17.93
CA GLY A 634 31.92 -27.39 -18.08
C GLY A 634 32.29 -27.84 -19.49
N ALA A 635 31.71 -27.22 -20.52
CA ALA A 635 32.03 -27.51 -21.92
C ALA A 635 33.48 -27.13 -22.28
N ILE A 636 33.95 -25.95 -21.86
CA ILE A 636 35.32 -25.47 -22.13
C ILE A 636 36.36 -26.30 -21.34
N SER A 637 36.03 -26.78 -20.14
CA SER A 637 36.91 -27.62 -19.31
C SER A 637 37.28 -28.97 -19.93
N SER A 638 36.54 -29.41 -20.96
CA SER A 638 36.84 -30.63 -21.72
C SER A 638 37.95 -30.45 -22.76
N VAL A 639 38.26 -29.21 -23.14
CA VAL A 639 39.18 -28.86 -24.24
C VAL A 639 40.39 -28.05 -23.75
N ALA A 640 40.28 -27.34 -22.62
CA ALA A 640 41.35 -26.49 -22.10
C ALA A 640 42.22 -27.20 -21.03
N PRO A 641 43.57 -27.16 -21.12
CA PRO A 641 44.47 -27.76 -20.15
C PRO A 641 44.59 -26.98 -18.81
N ALA A 642 44.08 -25.75 -18.75
CA ALA A 642 44.03 -24.91 -17.55
C ALA A 642 42.59 -24.52 -17.19
N VAL A 643 42.28 -24.48 -15.89
CA VAL A 643 40.96 -24.12 -15.36
C VAL A 643 40.73 -22.62 -15.57
N VAL A 644 39.90 -22.24 -16.54
CA VAL A 644 39.36 -20.88 -16.65
C VAL A 644 38.07 -20.82 -15.86
N TYR A 645 38.14 -20.35 -14.62
CA TYR A 645 36.98 -20.15 -13.75
C TYR A 645 36.61 -18.67 -13.69
N GLY A 646 35.40 -18.32 -14.15
CA GLY A 646 34.86 -16.97 -14.03
C GLY A 646 33.56 -16.98 -13.24
N ASN A 647 33.52 -16.37 -12.06
CA ASN A 647 32.24 -16.23 -11.37
C ASN A 647 31.45 -15.06 -11.99
N PHE A 648 30.49 -15.38 -12.85
CA PHE A 648 29.63 -14.40 -13.51
C PHE A 648 28.28 -14.39 -12.81
N ASP A 649 28.11 -13.49 -11.85
CA ASP A 649 26.83 -13.27 -11.19
C ASP A 649 26.09 -12.09 -11.84
N LEU A 650 24.82 -12.31 -12.18
CA LEU A 650 23.94 -11.25 -12.67
C LEU A 650 23.68 -10.28 -11.51
N GLN A 651 24.07 -9.00 -11.64
CA GLN A 651 23.72 -7.98 -10.65
C GLN A 651 22.28 -7.50 -10.86
N ALA A 652 21.53 -7.31 -9.78
CA ALA A 652 20.21 -6.71 -9.84
C ALA A 652 20.33 -5.26 -10.33
N GLY A 653 19.50 -4.87 -11.30
CA GLY A 653 19.40 -3.47 -11.72
C GLY A 653 18.96 -2.63 -10.53
N ARG A 654 19.83 -1.74 -10.05
CA ARG A 654 19.52 -0.83 -8.95
C ARG A 654 19.03 0.50 -9.53
N VAL A 655 17.83 0.91 -9.14
CA VAL A 655 17.41 2.31 -9.30
C VAL A 655 18.10 3.10 -8.18
N VAL A 656 19.08 3.95 -8.53
CA VAL A 656 19.90 4.65 -7.54
C VAL A 656 19.39 6.05 -7.16
N SER A 657 18.39 6.60 -7.87
CA SER A 657 17.72 7.83 -7.44
C SER A 657 16.33 8.06 -8.09
N PHE A 658 15.48 8.85 -7.43
CA PHE A 658 14.22 9.37 -8.00
C PHE A 658 14.46 10.19 -9.28
N ASN A 659 15.52 10.99 -9.32
CA ASN A 659 15.94 11.73 -10.53
C ASN A 659 16.27 10.79 -11.70
N GLN A 660 16.77 9.58 -11.44
CA GLN A 660 16.98 8.58 -12.47
C GLN A 660 15.65 7.98 -12.97
N LEU A 661 14.65 7.77 -12.09
CA LEU A 661 13.31 7.34 -12.51
C LEU A 661 12.57 8.38 -13.37
N VAL A 662 12.76 9.67 -13.06
CA VAL A 662 12.25 10.80 -13.86
C VAL A 662 13.00 10.89 -15.20
N LYS A 663 14.35 10.84 -15.19
CA LYS A 663 15.18 10.92 -16.42
C LYS A 663 15.04 9.72 -17.36
N GLU A 664 14.75 8.52 -16.83
CA GLU A 664 14.55 7.29 -17.61
C GLU A 664 13.11 7.14 -18.14
N GLY A 665 12.22 8.13 -17.93
CA GLY A 665 10.83 8.09 -18.39
C GLY A 665 9.98 7.01 -17.70
N LYS A 666 10.37 6.60 -16.48
CA LYS A 666 9.63 5.60 -15.67
C LYS A 666 8.58 6.24 -14.78
N ILE A 667 8.68 7.55 -14.56
CA ILE A 667 7.62 8.45 -14.07
C ILE A 667 7.17 9.24 -15.31
N ILE A 668 5.89 9.14 -15.68
CA ILE A 668 5.36 9.78 -16.90
C ILE A 668 5.11 11.26 -16.61
N VAL A 669 5.95 12.11 -17.18
CA VAL A 669 5.62 13.50 -17.50
C VAL A 669 5.98 13.65 -18.99
N ASP A 670 4.99 13.73 -19.88
CA ASP A 670 5.22 13.90 -21.33
C ASP A 670 5.07 15.40 -21.65
N PRO A 671 5.95 16.04 -22.46
CA PRO A 671 6.03 15.76 -23.90
C PRO A 671 7.46 15.76 -24.52
N LYS A 672 7.78 14.66 -25.24
CA LYS A 672 8.64 14.55 -26.47
C LYS A 672 10.18 14.29 -26.40
N TYR A 673 10.55 13.14 -27.03
CA TYR A 673 11.83 12.71 -27.70
C TYR A 673 13.10 12.46 -26.83
N GLU A 674 14.01 11.48 -27.05
CA GLU A 674 14.19 10.34 -27.98
C GLU A 674 15.26 9.33 -27.41
N LYS A 675 15.34 8.12 -27.99
CA LYS A 675 16.17 6.94 -27.62
C LYS A 675 17.68 7.03 -27.91
N LYS A 676 18.50 6.28 -27.12
CA LYS A 676 19.64 5.36 -27.48
C LYS A 676 20.55 5.19 -26.22
N LYS A 677 21.31 4.12 -25.93
CA LYS A 677 21.80 2.91 -26.62
C LYS A 677 22.14 1.85 -25.54
N VAL A 678 22.13 0.58 -25.95
CA VAL A 678 22.61 -0.61 -25.24
C VAL A 678 24.12 -0.55 -25.02
N LEU A 679 24.62 -1.08 -23.89
CA LEU A 679 26.04 -1.43 -23.70
C LEU A 679 26.13 -2.91 -23.28
N ALA A 680 26.62 -3.72 -24.21
CA ALA A 680 27.18 -5.04 -23.96
C ALA A 680 28.65 -4.86 -23.56
N THR A 681 29.15 -5.64 -22.60
CA THR A 681 30.60 -5.69 -22.31
C THR A 681 31.08 -7.13 -22.48
N VAL A 682 32.04 -7.30 -23.38
CA VAL A 682 32.81 -8.52 -23.61
C VAL A 682 34.06 -8.42 -22.73
N ALA A 683 34.38 -9.47 -21.97
CA ALA A 683 35.64 -9.63 -21.28
C ALA A 683 36.44 -10.74 -21.99
N LEU A 684 37.64 -10.43 -22.45
CA LEU A 684 38.66 -11.41 -22.82
C LEU A 684 40.01 -10.92 -22.30
N ASP A 685 40.63 -11.77 -21.50
CA ASP A 685 41.94 -11.60 -20.90
C ASP A 685 42.78 -12.79 -21.34
N LEU A 686 43.94 -12.56 -21.95
CA LEU A 686 45.02 -13.54 -22.02
C LEU A 686 46.34 -12.77 -22.08
N GLY A 687 47.01 -12.74 -20.93
CA GLY A 687 48.30 -12.11 -20.75
C GLY A 687 49.49 -12.97 -21.19
N ALA A 688 50.64 -12.32 -21.15
CA ALA A 688 51.96 -12.84 -20.78
C ALA A 688 52.75 -11.56 -20.39
N MET A 689 53.40 -11.39 -19.23
CA MET A 689 54.28 -12.30 -18.50
C MET A 689 54.41 -11.81 -17.04
N SER A 690 54.06 -12.64 -16.05
CA SER A 690 54.80 -12.86 -14.78
C SER A 690 54.02 -13.81 -13.88
N ASN A 691 54.68 -14.87 -13.43
CA ASN A 691 54.11 -16.13 -12.93
C ASN A 691 53.70 -16.11 -11.44
N ILE A 692 52.76 -15.27 -10.97
CA ILE A 692 52.17 -15.44 -9.62
C ILE A 692 50.72 -14.93 -9.57
N PRO A 693 49.70 -15.71 -9.13
CA PRO A 693 48.33 -15.26 -9.05
C PRO A 693 48.04 -14.52 -7.74
N CYS A 694 47.94 -13.20 -7.81
CA CYS A 694 47.34 -12.35 -6.77
C CYS A 694 46.34 -11.40 -7.43
N SER A 695 45.14 -11.25 -6.89
CA SER A 695 44.18 -10.24 -7.37
C SER A 695 44.67 -8.85 -6.98
N VAL A 696 44.96 -8.00 -7.96
CA VAL A 696 45.27 -6.59 -7.75
C VAL A 696 44.15 -5.76 -8.38
N SER A 697 43.51 -4.88 -7.60
CA SER A 697 42.73 -3.79 -8.17
C SER A 697 43.61 -2.54 -8.25
N VAL A 698 43.78 -2.00 -9.46
CA VAL A 698 44.37 -0.68 -9.67
C VAL A 698 43.39 0.13 -10.49
N THR A 699 42.83 1.18 -9.88
CA THR A 699 42.05 2.21 -10.55
C THR A 699 43.01 3.26 -11.14
N LYS A 700 42.79 3.67 -12.40
CA LYS A 700 43.44 4.86 -12.97
C LYS A 700 42.44 5.99 -13.14
N SER A 701 42.28 6.70 -12.01
CA SER A 701 42.05 8.15 -11.88
C SER A 701 40.62 8.69 -11.91
N ASN A 702 40.27 9.75 -11.17
CA ASN A 702 40.86 10.43 -10.01
C ASN A 702 39.68 11.12 -9.29
N LYS A 703 39.21 10.54 -8.18
CA LYS A 703 38.41 11.13 -7.08
C LYS A 703 37.64 10.02 -6.37
N LEU A 704 38.38 9.28 -5.55
CA LEU A 704 37.85 8.78 -4.30
C LEU A 704 37.85 9.96 -3.33
N ASP A 705 36.72 10.24 -2.69
CA ASP A 705 36.78 10.70 -1.30
C ASP A 705 36.38 9.50 -0.41
N PRO A 706 37.34 8.90 0.32
CA PRO A 706 37.14 7.77 1.22
C PRO A 706 36.69 8.18 2.65
N SER A 707 36.15 9.38 2.87
CA SER A 707 36.01 9.93 4.23
C SER A 707 34.68 9.71 4.98
N LYS A 708 33.67 8.97 4.51
CA LYS A 708 32.43 8.76 5.31
C LYS A 708 31.90 7.32 5.33
N ILE A 709 32.62 6.47 6.05
CA ILE A 709 32.10 5.24 6.66
C ILE A 709 31.80 5.56 8.13
N LEU A 710 30.53 5.48 8.54
CA LEU A 710 30.13 5.30 9.93
C LEU A 710 30.32 3.82 10.27
N GLY A 711 31.24 3.53 11.20
CA GLY A 711 31.41 2.20 11.78
C GLY A 711 30.54 2.03 13.02
N PHE A 712 29.91 0.85 13.17
CA PHE A 712 29.53 0.33 14.48
C PHE A 712 30.45 -0.85 14.85
N ARG A 713 30.76 -0.88 16.15
CA ARG A 713 31.79 -1.67 16.86
C ARG A 713 31.87 -3.15 16.46
N GLY A 714 33.10 -3.59 16.20
CA GLY A 714 33.47 -4.99 16.21
C GLY A 714 34.67 -5.37 15.35
N LEU A 715 35.75 -4.59 15.31
CA LEU A 715 37.02 -4.98 14.69
C LEU A 715 38.20 -4.32 15.42
N THR A 716 39.09 -5.15 15.97
CA THR A 716 40.49 -4.78 16.24
C THR A 716 41.33 -5.48 15.18
N ILE A 717 42.11 -4.73 14.42
CA ILE A 717 43.04 -5.27 13.41
C ILE A 717 44.37 -5.55 14.11
N ARG A 718 44.86 -6.80 14.06
CA ARG A 718 46.24 -7.16 14.42
C ARG A 718 46.95 -7.70 13.19
N THR A 719 48.16 -7.18 12.94
CA THR A 719 49.11 -7.72 11.97
C THR A 719 49.89 -8.87 12.62
N CYS A 720 49.99 -10.01 11.96
CA CYS A 720 50.93 -11.06 12.33
C CYS A 720 52.02 -11.14 11.27
N LYS A 721 53.25 -10.77 11.63
CA LYS A 721 54.47 -11.30 11.01
C LYS A 721 54.85 -12.53 11.82
N GLU A 722 54.85 -13.69 11.17
CA GLU A 722 55.49 -14.87 11.73
C GLU A 722 57.01 -14.67 11.62
N LYS A 723 57.67 -14.52 12.77
CA LYS A 723 59.11 -14.78 12.90
C LYS A 723 59.24 -15.80 14.02
N GLU A 724 59.45 -17.05 13.62
CA GLU A 724 59.88 -18.19 14.43
C GLU A 724 59.02 -18.57 15.66
N LYS A 725 58.30 -19.69 15.50
CA LYS A 725 57.81 -20.65 16.51
C LYS A 725 57.40 -20.10 17.90
N ASN A 726 56.09 -19.98 18.06
CA ASN A 726 55.32 -20.34 19.27
C ASN A 726 55.53 -19.58 20.60
N VAL A 727 55.73 -18.26 20.60
CA VAL A 727 55.35 -17.42 21.78
C VAL A 727 54.88 -16.04 21.33
N VAL A 728 53.71 -15.58 21.80
CA VAL A 728 53.26 -14.19 21.66
C VAL A 728 53.31 -13.54 23.05
N ASN A 729 54.34 -12.71 23.29
CA ASN A 729 54.35 -11.80 24.43
C ASN A 729 53.64 -10.49 24.05
N VAL A 730 52.78 -10.02 24.95
CA VAL A 730 52.11 -8.73 24.83
C VAL A 730 52.91 -7.74 25.67
N GLU A 731 53.62 -6.82 25.02
CA GLU A 731 54.08 -5.60 25.66
C GLU A 731 53.29 -4.40 25.14
N VAL A 732 52.64 -3.75 26.11
CA VAL A 732 52.01 -2.44 26.01
C VAL A 732 53.03 -1.49 26.59
N ASN A 733 53.58 -0.56 25.79
CA ASN A 733 53.69 0.87 26.14
C ASN A 733 54.53 1.68 25.13
N ASN A 734 53.98 2.85 24.82
CA ASN A 734 54.61 4.16 24.67
C ASN A 734 56.13 4.21 24.40
N GLU A 735 56.52 4.52 23.17
CA GLU A 735 57.60 5.48 22.89
C GLU A 735 57.58 5.92 21.41
N LEU A 736 57.77 7.23 21.20
CA LEU A 736 57.87 7.90 19.92
C LEU A 736 59.21 7.55 19.24
N GLY A 737 59.16 7.13 17.98
CA GLY A 737 60.36 6.95 17.14
C GLY A 737 60.01 7.00 15.66
N GLU A 738 60.52 8.02 14.97
CA GLU A 738 60.47 8.16 13.52
C GLU A 738 61.25 7.04 12.81
N SER A 739 60.64 6.45 11.77
CA SER A 739 61.38 5.89 10.64
C SER A 739 60.43 5.61 9.48
N GLN A 740 60.57 6.42 8.43
CA GLN A 740 59.93 6.21 7.14
C GLN A 740 60.33 4.86 6.53
N SER A 741 59.33 4.04 6.20
CA SER A 741 59.44 3.11 5.06
C SER A 741 58.05 2.71 4.59
N LYS A 742 57.84 2.84 3.28
CA LYS A 742 56.63 2.46 2.55
C LYS A 742 56.37 0.96 2.73
N TYR A 743 55.37 0.61 3.53
CA TYR A 743 54.79 -0.72 3.56
C TYR A 743 53.28 -0.63 3.35
N THR A 744 52.81 -1.20 2.24
CA THR A 744 51.42 -1.52 1.98
C THR A 744 51.01 -2.68 2.87
N ASN A 745 50.21 -2.39 3.91
CA ASN A 745 49.60 -3.41 4.75
C ASN A 745 48.36 -3.96 4.04
N GLY A 746 48.40 -5.22 3.59
CA GLY A 746 47.26 -5.98 3.12
C GLY A 746 46.94 -7.11 4.10
N CYS A 747 45.66 -7.29 4.45
CA CYS A 747 45.19 -8.47 5.17
C CYS A 747 45.10 -9.65 4.19
N LEU A 748 45.83 -10.73 4.44
CA LEU A 748 45.63 -12.02 3.79
C LEU A 748 44.77 -12.90 4.71
N GLN A 749 43.57 -13.23 4.27
CA GLN A 749 42.78 -14.31 4.85
C GLN A 749 42.96 -15.54 3.95
N CYS A 750 43.67 -16.55 4.44
CA CYS A 750 43.63 -17.89 3.84
C CYS A 750 42.46 -18.65 4.48
N SER A 751 41.34 -18.77 3.76
CA SER A 751 40.32 -19.75 4.09
C SER A 751 40.66 -21.07 3.40
N LEU A 752 40.77 -22.16 4.15
CA LEU A 752 40.85 -23.51 3.60
C LEU A 752 39.49 -23.85 2.98
N ASP A 753 39.42 -23.82 1.64
CA ASP A 753 38.27 -24.29 0.88
C ASP A 753 38.39 -25.80 0.65
N PHE A 754 37.25 -26.51 0.69
CA PHE A 754 37.15 -27.95 0.42
C PHE A 754 37.51 -28.32 -1.05
N GLU A 755 37.91 -27.34 -1.87
CA GLU A 755 38.36 -27.43 -3.26
C GLU A 755 39.71 -28.16 -3.47
N HIS A 756 40.54 -28.34 -2.44
CA HIS A 756 41.80 -29.10 -2.62
C HIS A 756 41.60 -30.61 -2.71
N VAL A 757 40.53 -31.15 -2.10
CA VAL A 757 40.22 -32.59 -2.13
C VAL A 757 39.73 -33.03 -3.53
N THR A 758 39.03 -32.15 -4.25
CA THR A 758 38.58 -32.43 -5.63
C THR A 758 39.71 -32.29 -6.65
N SER A 759 40.71 -31.44 -6.40
CA SER A 759 41.90 -31.32 -7.27
C SER A 759 42.77 -32.58 -7.28
N ALA A 760 42.87 -33.28 -6.14
CA ALA A 760 43.66 -34.51 -6.01
C ALA A 760 42.99 -35.75 -6.64
N VAL A 761 41.65 -35.80 -6.64
CA VAL A 761 40.88 -36.94 -7.19
C VAL A 761 40.58 -36.76 -8.69
N SER A 762 40.66 -35.54 -9.23
CA SER A 762 40.27 -35.20 -10.60
C SER A 762 41.42 -35.12 -11.62
N SER A 763 42.66 -35.39 -11.24
CA SER A 763 43.80 -35.46 -12.17
C SER A 763 43.83 -36.74 -13.03
N VAL A 764 42.98 -37.73 -12.73
CA VAL A 764 43.03 -39.08 -13.34
C VAL A 764 41.94 -39.32 -14.39
N ILE A 765 40.86 -38.51 -14.46
CA ILE A 765 39.73 -38.74 -15.39
C ILE A 765 39.19 -37.39 -15.95
N PRO A 766 39.49 -37.03 -17.22
CA PRO A 766 38.98 -35.81 -17.87
C PRO A 766 37.45 -35.73 -17.92
N TYR A 767 36.78 -36.86 -18.16
CA TYR A 767 35.32 -36.96 -18.17
C TYR A 767 34.67 -36.68 -16.80
N GLY A 768 35.38 -36.93 -15.70
CA GLY A 768 34.89 -36.66 -14.35
C GLY A 768 34.77 -35.16 -14.05
N ARG A 769 35.60 -34.32 -14.68
CA ARG A 769 35.58 -32.86 -14.52
C ARG A 769 34.36 -32.24 -15.20
N THR A 770 34.12 -32.58 -16.46
CA THR A 770 32.93 -32.16 -17.20
C THR A 770 31.66 -32.63 -16.50
N ALA A 771 31.62 -33.89 -16.05
CA ALA A 771 30.49 -34.44 -15.30
C ALA A 771 30.27 -33.71 -13.97
N PHE A 772 31.33 -33.34 -13.25
CA PHE A 772 31.24 -32.58 -11.99
C PHE A 772 30.70 -31.16 -12.21
N PHE A 773 31.20 -30.43 -13.21
CA PHE A 773 30.70 -29.07 -13.50
C PHE A 773 29.26 -29.10 -14.01
N MET A 774 28.89 -30.07 -14.86
CA MET A 774 27.50 -30.26 -15.27
C MET A 774 26.61 -30.64 -14.08
N ALA A 775 27.04 -31.56 -13.21
CA ALA A 775 26.30 -31.92 -12.01
C ALA A 775 26.16 -30.74 -11.04
N ARG A 776 27.22 -29.94 -10.83
CA ARG A 776 27.20 -28.72 -10.02
C ARG A 776 26.26 -27.67 -10.63
N ALA A 777 26.29 -27.47 -11.95
CA ALA A 777 25.38 -26.57 -12.66
C ALA A 777 23.92 -27.02 -12.47
N VAL A 778 23.62 -28.31 -12.64
CA VAL A 778 22.29 -28.88 -12.43
C VAL A 778 21.87 -28.78 -10.96
N ILE A 779 22.75 -29.05 -10.00
CA ILE A 779 22.47 -28.93 -8.55
C ILE A 779 22.25 -27.47 -8.16
N ARG A 780 23.05 -26.52 -8.67
CA ARG A 780 22.88 -25.09 -8.43
C ARG A 780 21.61 -24.55 -9.07
N LEU A 781 21.29 -24.96 -10.30
CA LEU A 781 20.03 -24.65 -10.94
C LEU A 781 18.86 -25.22 -10.14
N TYR A 782 18.95 -26.48 -9.70
CA TYR A 782 17.92 -27.13 -8.90
C TYR A 782 17.71 -26.45 -7.54
N LYS A 783 18.80 -26.12 -6.81
CA LYS A 783 18.75 -25.39 -5.55
C LYS A 783 18.25 -23.95 -5.76
N GLY A 784 18.70 -23.29 -6.83
CA GLY A 784 18.28 -21.94 -7.22
C GLY A 784 16.79 -21.89 -7.52
N LEU A 785 16.29 -22.83 -8.34
CA LEU A 785 14.88 -22.98 -8.69
C LEU A 785 13.99 -23.40 -7.51
N LYS A 786 14.58 -23.93 -6.44
CA LYS A 786 13.89 -24.29 -5.19
C LYS A 786 13.77 -23.16 -4.17
N ASP A 787 14.24 -21.95 -4.47
CA ASP A 787 14.05 -20.78 -3.59
C ASP A 787 12.56 -20.58 -3.26
N PRO A 788 12.16 -20.66 -1.98
CA PRO A 788 10.75 -20.58 -1.59
C PRO A 788 10.20 -19.15 -1.58
N VAL A 789 11.06 -18.13 -1.61
CA VAL A 789 10.68 -16.72 -1.45
C VAL A 789 10.75 -15.95 -2.77
N ASN A 790 11.83 -16.13 -3.53
CA ASN A 790 12.17 -15.27 -4.67
C ASN A 790 11.79 -15.83 -6.03
N ILE A 791 11.26 -17.05 -6.08
CA ILE A 791 10.79 -17.65 -7.32
C ILE A 791 9.28 -17.77 -7.26
N PRO A 792 8.53 -17.25 -8.25
CA PRO A 792 7.07 -17.21 -8.19
C PRO A 792 6.45 -18.58 -7.89
N ARG A 793 5.72 -18.67 -6.78
CA ARG A 793 4.96 -19.85 -6.35
C ARG A 793 3.61 -19.42 -5.78
N SER A 794 2.56 -20.11 -6.19
CA SER A 794 1.22 -20.02 -5.60
C SER A 794 0.77 -21.38 -5.08
N TRP A 795 -0.10 -21.34 -4.09
CA TRP A 795 -0.75 -22.49 -3.50
C TRP A 795 -2.23 -22.17 -3.30
N ASN A 796 -3.10 -23.13 -3.53
CA ASN A 796 -4.54 -22.95 -3.41
C ASN A 796 -5.06 -23.92 -2.37
N VAL A 797 -5.55 -23.42 -1.24
CA VAL A 797 -6.12 -24.27 -0.19
C VAL A 797 -7.63 -24.11 -0.23
N ASN A 798 -8.35 -25.22 -0.26
CA ASN A 798 -9.80 -25.20 -0.12
C ASN A 798 -10.19 -25.47 1.35
N PRO A 799 -10.83 -24.51 2.06
CA PRO A 799 -11.17 -24.68 3.48
C PRO A 799 -12.04 -25.90 3.74
N TYR A 800 -13.07 -26.13 2.91
CA TYR A 800 -13.94 -27.29 3.02
C TYR A 800 -13.19 -28.62 2.88
N LEU A 801 -12.36 -28.78 1.83
CA LEU A 801 -11.61 -30.02 1.65
C LEU A 801 -10.59 -30.26 2.78
N THR A 802 -10.03 -29.18 3.33
CA THR A 802 -9.09 -29.24 4.45
C THR A 802 -9.80 -29.70 5.72
N LYS A 803 -11.00 -29.17 6.00
CA LYS A 803 -11.86 -29.62 7.08
C LYS A 803 -12.19 -31.11 6.95
N VAL A 804 -12.71 -31.54 5.80
CA VAL A 804 -13.14 -32.92 5.60
C VAL A 804 -11.96 -33.90 5.73
N ALA A 805 -10.78 -33.51 5.25
CA ALA A 805 -9.55 -34.30 5.44
C ALA A 805 -9.16 -34.40 6.92
N TYR A 806 -9.20 -33.29 7.66
CA TYR A 806 -8.92 -33.25 9.10
C TYR A 806 -9.89 -34.15 9.89
N ASP A 807 -11.18 -34.09 9.58
CA ASP A 807 -12.22 -34.90 10.21
C ASP A 807 -12.03 -36.40 9.87
N SER A 808 -11.78 -36.72 8.59
CA SER A 808 -11.52 -38.09 8.14
C SER A 808 -10.33 -38.69 8.88
N HIS A 809 -9.23 -37.96 9.04
CA HIS A 809 -8.01 -38.45 9.69
C HIS A 809 -7.99 -38.32 11.23
N GLY A 810 -9.15 -38.13 11.88
CA GLY A 810 -9.25 -38.17 13.35
C GLY A 810 -8.67 -36.94 14.04
N GLY A 811 -8.73 -35.77 13.39
CA GLY A 811 -8.32 -34.50 13.96
C GLY A 811 -6.83 -34.15 13.79
N LYS A 812 -6.16 -34.74 12.79
CA LYS A 812 -4.79 -34.38 12.36
C LYS A 812 -4.66 -34.50 10.85
N ILE A 813 -3.79 -33.69 10.24
CA ILE A 813 -3.51 -33.78 8.80
C ILE A 813 -2.19 -34.52 8.57
N PRO A 814 -2.19 -35.69 7.92
CA PRO A 814 -0.97 -36.41 7.57
C PRO A 814 -0.04 -35.60 6.64
N ASN A 815 1.27 -35.77 6.80
CA ASN A 815 2.29 -35.05 6.01
C ASN A 815 2.18 -35.31 4.50
N ASP A 816 1.77 -36.51 4.10
CA ASP A 816 1.51 -36.91 2.72
C ASP A 816 0.28 -36.22 2.11
N CYS A 817 -0.70 -35.84 2.94
CA CYS A 817 -1.87 -35.07 2.50
C CYS A 817 -1.56 -33.59 2.22
N VAL A 818 -0.53 -33.00 2.85
CA VAL A 818 -0.19 -31.58 2.70
C VAL A 818 -0.04 -31.19 1.23
N ARG A 819 0.67 -32.01 0.43
CA ARG A 819 0.89 -31.70 -0.99
C ARG A 819 -0.41 -31.71 -1.79
N LYS A 820 -1.40 -32.54 -1.45
CA LYS A 820 -2.70 -32.58 -2.14
C LYS A 820 -3.54 -31.36 -1.74
N LEU A 821 -3.65 -31.10 -0.43
CA LEU A 821 -4.48 -30.02 0.12
C LEU A 821 -3.99 -28.63 -0.29
N VAL A 822 -2.68 -28.41 -0.32
CA VAL A 822 -2.04 -27.16 -0.76
C VAL A 822 -2.21 -26.90 -2.27
N ASN A 823 -2.61 -27.92 -3.03
CA ASN A 823 -2.98 -27.81 -4.44
C ASN A 823 -4.51 -27.80 -4.67
N GLY A 824 -5.31 -27.67 -3.59
CA GLY A 824 -6.76 -27.60 -3.65
C GLY A 824 -7.43 -28.93 -3.97
N LYS A 825 -6.69 -30.03 -3.81
CA LYS A 825 -7.17 -31.40 -4.04
C LYS A 825 -7.55 -32.05 -2.71
N SER A 826 -8.54 -32.92 -2.76
CA SER A 826 -8.96 -33.71 -1.61
C SER A 826 -7.87 -34.72 -1.21
N CYS A 827 -7.82 -35.04 0.09
CA CYS A 827 -7.01 -36.11 0.64
C CYS A 827 -7.83 -36.79 1.73
N MET A 828 -8.24 -38.03 1.46
CA MET A 828 -9.10 -38.82 2.34
C MET A 828 -8.40 -40.12 2.72
N LYS A 829 -8.90 -40.82 3.74
CA LYS A 829 -8.39 -42.12 4.17
C LYS A 829 -8.40 -43.17 3.05
N ASN A 830 -9.41 -43.15 2.18
CA ASN A 830 -9.55 -44.10 1.09
C ASN A 830 -10.13 -43.44 -0.20
N SER A 831 -10.04 -44.14 -1.33
CA SER A 831 -10.49 -43.64 -2.65
C SER A 831 -12.01 -43.48 -2.77
N CYS A 832 -12.78 -44.20 -1.95
CA CYS A 832 -14.24 -44.10 -1.93
C CYS A 832 -14.74 -42.86 -1.21
N GLU A 833 -14.18 -42.51 -0.05
CA GLU A 833 -14.43 -41.23 0.63
C GLU A 833 -14.12 -40.07 -0.31
N ASP A 834 -12.98 -40.13 -1.00
CA ASP A 834 -12.56 -39.11 -1.97
C ASP A 834 -13.59 -38.94 -3.10
N SER A 835 -14.08 -40.05 -3.65
CA SER A 835 -15.11 -40.06 -4.70
C SER A 835 -16.46 -39.52 -4.21
N ILE A 836 -16.86 -39.84 -2.97
CA ILE A 836 -18.07 -39.33 -2.34
C ILE A 836 -17.97 -37.81 -2.15
N VAL A 837 -16.89 -37.31 -1.54
CA VAL A 837 -16.68 -35.88 -1.29
C VAL A 837 -16.74 -35.09 -2.60
N ASN A 838 -16.04 -35.58 -3.62
CA ASN A 838 -16.00 -34.91 -4.93
C ASN A 838 -17.38 -34.93 -5.61
N ALA A 839 -18.14 -36.04 -5.53
CA ALA A 839 -19.48 -36.14 -6.11
C ALA A 839 -20.51 -35.22 -5.42
N TYR A 840 -20.48 -35.10 -4.09
CA TYR A 840 -21.36 -34.16 -3.39
C TYR A 840 -20.98 -32.71 -3.64
N ARG A 841 -19.68 -32.40 -3.61
CA ARG A 841 -19.17 -31.05 -3.87
C ARG A 841 -19.50 -30.58 -5.30
N SER A 842 -19.36 -31.45 -6.30
CA SER A 842 -19.71 -31.11 -7.70
C SER A 842 -21.19 -30.81 -7.88
N ASN A 843 -22.04 -31.33 -6.98
CA ASN A 843 -23.48 -31.06 -6.95
C ASN A 843 -23.85 -29.91 -5.98
N GLY A 844 -22.87 -29.21 -5.40
CA GLY A 844 -23.09 -28.06 -4.51
C GLY A 844 -23.44 -28.40 -3.06
N TYR A 845 -23.28 -29.66 -2.64
CA TYR A 845 -23.58 -30.10 -1.28
C TYR A 845 -22.31 -30.19 -0.41
N PHE A 846 -22.47 -29.82 0.86
CA PHE A 846 -21.42 -29.87 1.87
C PHE A 846 -21.71 -30.98 2.88
N LEU A 847 -20.69 -31.74 3.24
CA LEU A 847 -20.80 -32.87 4.15
C LEU A 847 -20.42 -32.44 5.57
N ASP A 848 -21.20 -32.91 6.55
CA ASP A 848 -20.89 -32.78 7.98
C ASP A 848 -20.03 -33.96 8.45
N SER A 849 -20.32 -35.17 7.98
CA SER A 849 -19.51 -36.35 8.25
C SER A 849 -19.73 -37.45 7.21
N ILE A 850 -18.72 -38.28 7.04
CA ILE A 850 -18.76 -39.50 6.23
C ILE A 850 -18.36 -40.64 7.14
N ASN A 851 -19.20 -41.66 7.21
CA ASN A 851 -18.85 -42.92 7.84
C ASN A 851 -18.95 -44.01 6.78
N SER A 852 -17.82 -44.35 6.17
CA SER A 852 -17.68 -45.52 5.32
C SER A 852 -16.95 -46.61 6.09
N ASP A 853 -17.51 -47.82 6.13
CA ASP A 853 -16.79 -48.99 6.62
C ASP A 853 -15.49 -49.16 5.81
N ASP A 854 -14.39 -49.57 6.46
CA ASP A 854 -13.07 -49.79 5.86
C ASP A 854 -13.03 -50.91 4.79
N THR A 855 -14.20 -51.44 4.40
CA THR A 855 -14.33 -52.62 3.54
C THR A 855 -14.65 -52.27 2.09
N TRP A 856 -13.97 -52.96 1.17
CA TRP A 856 -13.92 -52.71 -0.29
C TRP A 856 -15.26 -52.80 -1.04
N LYS A 857 -16.35 -53.15 -0.35
CA LYS A 857 -17.76 -53.14 -0.80
C LYS A 857 -18.66 -52.85 0.39
N GLY A 858 -19.45 -51.78 0.35
CA GLY A 858 -20.28 -51.41 1.51
C GLY A 858 -21.28 -50.29 1.24
N VAL A 859 -21.93 -49.84 2.32
CA VAL A 859 -22.82 -48.68 2.32
C VAL A 859 -22.16 -47.58 3.14
N ALA A 860 -21.78 -46.48 2.49
CA ALA A 860 -21.33 -45.29 3.18
C ALA A 860 -22.53 -44.49 3.69
N ASN A 861 -22.50 -44.12 4.97
CA ASN A 861 -23.46 -43.20 5.58
C ASN A 861 -22.90 -41.78 5.50
N VAL A 862 -23.59 -40.91 4.77
CA VAL A 862 -23.15 -39.54 4.51
C VAL A 862 -24.13 -38.57 5.14
N LYS A 863 -23.65 -37.74 6.07
CA LYS A 863 -24.43 -36.65 6.64
C LYS A 863 -24.16 -35.37 5.87
N ILE A 864 -25.21 -34.78 5.31
CA ILE A 864 -25.13 -33.50 4.62
C ILE A 864 -25.41 -32.39 5.61
N LYS A 865 -24.63 -31.31 5.52
CA LYS A 865 -24.78 -30.12 6.36
C LYS A 865 -26.18 -29.53 6.19
N GLY A 866 -26.89 -29.40 7.31
CA GLY A 866 -28.27 -28.90 7.35
C GLY A 866 -29.37 -29.95 7.13
N CYS A 867 -29.03 -31.21 6.85
CA CYS A 867 -30.02 -32.30 6.72
C CYS A 867 -30.05 -33.16 8.00
N LYS A 868 -31.25 -33.50 8.49
CA LYS A 868 -31.41 -34.31 9.72
C LYS A 868 -30.96 -35.76 9.55
N ASN A 869 -31.18 -36.34 8.37
CA ASN A 869 -30.98 -37.76 8.11
C ASN A 869 -29.67 -38.04 7.35
N PHE A 870 -29.10 -39.23 7.58
CA PHE A 870 -27.96 -39.74 6.81
C PHE A 870 -28.44 -40.28 5.46
N ASN A 871 -27.68 -39.98 4.41
CA ASN A 871 -27.84 -40.58 3.10
C ASN A 871 -26.99 -41.83 2.99
N LYS A 872 -27.57 -42.92 2.48
CA LYS A 872 -26.88 -44.20 2.27
C LYS A 872 -26.45 -44.31 0.83
N ILE A 873 -25.15 -44.41 0.58
CA ILE A 873 -24.58 -44.60 -0.77
C ILE A 873 -23.86 -45.94 -0.81
N LYS A 874 -24.22 -46.77 -1.78
CA LYS A 874 -23.48 -48.00 -2.06
C LYS A 874 -22.19 -47.65 -2.81
N VAL A 875 -21.09 -48.11 -2.26
CA VAL A 875 -19.75 -47.93 -2.82
C VAL A 875 -19.13 -49.29 -3.12
N SER A 876 -18.43 -49.35 -4.25
CA SER A 876 -17.66 -50.52 -4.65
C SER A 876 -16.31 -50.07 -5.14
N SER A 877 -15.23 -50.59 -4.55
CA SER A 877 -13.87 -50.31 -5.00
C SER A 877 -13.35 -51.43 -5.90
N SER A 878 -12.57 -51.07 -6.91
CA SER A 878 -11.81 -51.98 -7.77
C SER A 878 -10.33 -51.58 -7.75
N ARG A 879 -9.44 -52.54 -7.52
CA ARG A 879 -8.00 -52.36 -7.76
C ARG A 879 -7.69 -52.67 -9.21
N ASP A 880 -6.95 -51.78 -9.87
CA ASP A 880 -6.34 -52.07 -11.16
C ASP A 880 -5.08 -52.94 -11.00
N GLN A 881 -4.51 -53.38 -12.13
CA GLN A 881 -3.32 -54.23 -12.17
C GLN A 881 -2.06 -53.53 -11.62
N ASP A 882 -2.07 -52.20 -11.56
CA ASP A 882 -0.99 -51.37 -11.00
C ASP A 882 -1.17 -51.09 -9.50
N GLY A 883 -2.23 -51.63 -8.88
CA GLY A 883 -2.52 -51.48 -7.46
C GLY A 883 -3.23 -50.18 -7.07
N ASN A 884 -3.67 -49.36 -8.02
CA ASN A 884 -4.49 -48.18 -7.75
C ASN A 884 -5.94 -48.60 -7.46
N GLU A 885 -6.45 -48.12 -6.33
CA GLU A 885 -7.86 -48.28 -5.96
C GLU A 885 -8.72 -47.22 -6.64
N THR A 886 -9.68 -47.65 -7.44
CA THR A 886 -10.73 -46.81 -8.04
C THR A 886 -12.06 -47.13 -7.38
N CYS A 887 -12.87 -46.11 -7.07
CA CYS A 887 -14.18 -46.30 -6.45
C CYS A 887 -15.33 -45.98 -7.41
N ASN A 888 -16.28 -46.90 -7.51
CA ASN A 888 -17.53 -46.77 -8.24
C ASN A 888 -18.68 -46.51 -7.28
N LEU A 889 -19.41 -45.41 -7.50
CA LEU A 889 -20.61 -45.04 -6.74
C LEU A 889 -21.85 -45.55 -7.50
N SER A 890 -22.68 -46.41 -6.88
CA SER A 890 -23.76 -47.11 -7.61
C SER A 890 -25.01 -46.25 -7.89
N ASN A 891 -24.95 -44.93 -7.74
CA ASN A 891 -26.00 -44.00 -8.15
C ASN A 891 -25.43 -42.58 -8.25
N LYS A 892 -25.14 -42.08 -9.46
CA LYS A 892 -24.63 -40.71 -9.67
C LYS A 892 -25.72 -39.64 -9.47
N ASN A 893 -27.00 -40.01 -9.53
CA ASN A 893 -28.11 -39.15 -9.14
C ASN A 893 -28.25 -39.18 -7.62
N LEU A 894 -27.56 -38.26 -6.96
CA LEU A 894 -27.71 -37.95 -5.54
C LEU A 894 -29.09 -37.26 -5.34
N ASN A 895 -30.17 -38.03 -5.45
CA ASN A 895 -31.54 -37.55 -5.23
C ASN A 895 -31.73 -37.34 -3.72
N LEU A 896 -31.47 -36.11 -3.27
CA LEU A 896 -31.47 -35.77 -1.86
C LEU A 896 -32.86 -35.37 -1.40
N LYS A 897 -33.50 -36.25 -0.61
CA LYS A 897 -34.60 -35.87 0.27
C LYS A 897 -34.03 -35.21 1.53
N CYS A 898 -33.53 -33.99 1.40
CA CYS A 898 -33.36 -33.14 2.58
C CYS A 898 -34.72 -32.51 2.88
N GLU A 899 -35.45 -33.06 3.85
CA GLU A 899 -36.60 -32.37 4.43
C GLU A 899 -36.08 -31.08 5.06
N THR A 900 -36.27 -29.96 4.37
CA THR A 900 -35.90 -28.62 4.84
C THR A 900 -36.79 -28.23 6.02
N LEU A 901 -36.19 -27.55 7.01
CA LEU A 901 -36.92 -26.80 8.05
C LEU A 901 -37.67 -25.62 7.45
#